data_AF-A0A1V0TKU8-F1
#
_entry.id   AF-A0A1V0TKU8-F1
#
_cell.length_a   1.000
_cell.length_b   1.000
_cell.length_c   1.000
_cell.angle_alpha   90.00
_cell.angle_beta   90.00
_cell.angle_gamma   90.00
#
_symmetry.space_group_name_H-M   'P 1'
#
loop_
_entity.id
_entity.type
_entity.pdbx_description
1 polymer ?
#
loop_
_entity_poly.entity_id
_entity_poly.type
_entity_poly.pdbx_seq_one_letter_code
_entity_poly.pdbx_strand_id
1 'polypeptide(L)'
;MTATHSAAEIAAFLAVHPAPVMAVDALIRDADGRLLLVDPSYKDGWDLPGGMVDDEEPSAGLTRELREELGIQAHIGRLLAVDSLPKEFYGRSLVAHIYAARLPQSTALADLVLQQDEIRDAAYVPEREALERLPEVLRRRVAAALEAERGAHTAHLREGCPVPVDRRDHYATLPSPMVSATALITDEQGRVMVAEHSCHHGDGNPYGLPGGMVLAHESPRQGAAREIAEELGLTDVPVGRLLAVDSAPAHLYGRALDLHVFAVGPLTPEQAAGIRFPDGEIVAAHWLTPADALDRLPEHVGRRLRHGLQALATGTVAHLESGLPQPGSPLGIPPARHAQPESTGASTGADHRAVRPKTHTAATVLFTDRQERVLVVRPTRCEDGRWLVPGGAIDSDAGETPREAAQRTVHEEFGLDVPVKALLATDWIRAASGPAEVIHVYDGGTLDDAALKAIRLPERELSQWRLADPEELHGLLMERLVPRVHACLAARGAGGGAIELVNGRPAAEGAVAIVHHPRSGELLLHERDDAAPCWPGYWSLPGGDVEPGEFPDEAVRRELVEEAGLHTPTNADFVERIWDRDGSGRLISVYALPYDGTPEELTLGEGRQLRLVAPEKLDGYRIPPFLRAVVDRWLANRRQPGTARSSTSGSGAFRTPSAKPSGTG
;
A
#
# COMPACT_ATOMS: atom_id res chain seq x y z
N MET A 1 42.01 58.32 -20.54
CA MET A 1 41.01 59.12 -19.79
C MET A 1 39.72 59.03 -20.58
N THR A 2 39.02 57.92 -20.42
CA THR A 2 37.71 57.65 -21.03
C THR A 2 36.65 58.17 -20.06
N ALA A 3 35.68 58.93 -20.59
CA ALA A 3 34.67 59.61 -19.80
C ALA A 3 33.70 58.57 -19.21
N THR A 4 33.72 58.40 -17.90
CA THR A 4 32.59 57.80 -17.15
C THR A 4 31.35 58.61 -17.46
N HIS A 5 30.34 58.00 -18.07
CA HIS A 5 29.10 58.72 -18.34
C HIS A 5 28.34 58.93 -17.03
N SER A 6 28.04 60.18 -16.70
CA SER A 6 27.22 60.51 -15.55
C SER A 6 25.76 60.11 -15.81
N ALA A 7 24.96 59.90 -14.75
CA ALA A 7 23.52 59.62 -14.90
C ALA A 7 22.77 60.64 -15.79
N ALA A 8 23.29 61.87 -15.89
CA ALA A 8 22.76 62.92 -16.76
C ALA A 8 22.98 62.65 -18.26
N GLU A 9 24.06 61.96 -18.64
CA GLU A 9 24.38 61.63 -20.04
C GLU A 9 23.58 60.43 -20.53
N ILE A 10 23.39 59.41 -19.68
CA ILE A 10 22.45 58.30 -19.95
C ILE A 10 21.04 58.85 -20.13
N ALA A 11 20.62 59.81 -19.29
CA ALA A 11 19.32 60.46 -19.44
C ALA A 11 19.17 61.25 -20.75
N ALA A 12 20.23 61.93 -21.20
CA ALA A 12 20.24 62.64 -22.47
C ALA A 12 20.14 61.68 -23.68
N PHE A 13 20.82 60.53 -23.62
CA PHE A 13 20.72 59.46 -24.63
C PHE A 13 19.32 58.84 -24.69
N LEU A 14 18.71 58.53 -23.54
CA LEU A 14 17.37 57.96 -23.50
C LEU A 14 16.28 58.97 -23.91
N ALA A 15 16.55 60.28 -23.80
CA ALA A 15 15.60 61.32 -24.20
C ALA A 15 15.28 61.31 -25.71
N VAL A 16 16.13 60.75 -26.57
CA VAL A 16 15.90 60.68 -28.03
C VAL A 16 15.13 59.42 -28.47
N HIS A 17 14.94 58.42 -27.60
CA HIS A 17 14.21 57.18 -27.91
C HIS A 17 12.70 57.30 -27.62
N PRO A 18 11.78 56.58 -28.29
CA PRO A 18 10.37 56.54 -27.89
C PRO A 18 10.18 55.93 -26.48
N ALA A 19 9.13 56.32 -25.75
CA ALA A 19 8.84 55.80 -24.39
C ALA A 19 7.75 54.71 -24.40
N PRO A 20 7.82 53.69 -23.52
CA PRO A 20 8.97 53.37 -22.66
C PRO A 20 10.14 52.82 -23.48
N VAL A 21 11.37 53.06 -23.02
CA VAL A 21 12.56 52.48 -23.63
C VAL A 21 12.72 51.03 -23.16
N MET A 22 13.18 50.12 -24.01
CA MET A 22 13.35 48.71 -23.66
C MET A 22 14.83 48.32 -23.62
N ALA A 23 15.21 47.59 -22.58
CA ALA A 23 16.52 46.97 -22.42
C ALA A 23 16.38 45.46 -22.22
N VAL A 24 17.34 44.70 -22.73
CA VAL A 24 17.37 43.24 -22.66
C VAL A 24 18.73 42.76 -22.17
N ASP A 25 18.71 41.91 -21.15
CA ASP A 25 19.90 41.34 -20.53
C ASP A 25 19.86 39.81 -20.60
N ALA A 26 21.02 39.19 -20.69
CA ALA A 26 21.18 37.74 -20.73
C ALA A 26 21.78 37.20 -19.42
N LEU A 27 21.09 36.23 -18.83
CA LEU A 27 21.63 35.41 -17.75
C LEU A 27 22.27 34.16 -18.36
N ILE A 28 23.61 34.17 -18.45
CA ILE A 28 24.44 33.12 -19.05
C ILE A 28 25.27 32.45 -17.95
N ARG A 29 25.33 31.11 -17.99
CA ARG A 29 26.17 30.29 -17.11
C ARG A 29 27.20 29.50 -17.90
N ASP A 30 28.39 29.33 -17.34
CA ASP A 30 29.35 28.34 -17.83
C ASP A 30 29.03 26.92 -17.31
N ALA A 31 29.85 25.94 -17.70
CA ALA A 31 29.72 24.55 -17.25
C ALA A 31 29.84 24.36 -15.72
N ASP A 32 30.49 25.29 -15.02
CA ASP A 32 30.65 25.27 -13.56
C ASP A 32 29.50 26.02 -12.83
N GLY A 33 28.51 26.52 -13.58
CA GLY A 33 27.37 27.27 -13.05
C GLY A 33 27.66 28.71 -12.67
N ARG A 34 28.85 29.25 -13.02
CA ARG A 34 29.22 30.65 -12.78
C ARG A 34 28.53 31.58 -13.77
N LEU A 35 28.12 32.76 -13.32
CA LEU A 35 27.43 33.78 -14.12
C LEU A 35 28.44 34.60 -14.93
N LEU A 36 28.16 34.81 -16.22
CA LEU A 36 28.88 35.75 -17.06
C LEU A 36 28.45 37.18 -16.73
N LEU A 37 29.38 37.99 -16.24
CA LEU A 37 29.21 39.44 -16.09
C LEU A 37 30.14 40.18 -17.04
N VAL A 38 29.77 41.41 -17.39
CA VAL A 38 30.56 42.34 -18.20
C VAL A 38 30.80 43.64 -17.44
N ASP A 39 31.94 44.28 -17.66
CA ASP A 39 32.25 45.62 -17.14
C ASP A 39 32.11 46.65 -18.29
N PRO A 40 30.95 47.31 -18.43
CA PRO A 40 30.70 48.25 -19.51
C PRO A 40 31.57 49.51 -19.43
N SER A 41 32.10 49.97 -20.56
CA SER A 41 33.02 51.11 -20.67
C SER A 41 32.36 52.47 -20.40
N TYR A 42 31.05 52.56 -20.54
CA TYR A 42 30.27 53.80 -20.46
C TYR A 42 29.76 54.10 -19.05
N LYS A 43 29.71 53.13 -18.14
CA LYS A 43 29.26 53.33 -16.75
C LYS A 43 30.19 52.64 -15.75
N ASP A 44 29.99 52.92 -14.47
CA ASP A 44 30.70 52.24 -13.39
C ASP A 44 29.88 51.05 -12.86
N GLY A 45 30.56 49.92 -12.64
CA GLY A 45 29.99 48.71 -12.07
C GLY A 45 29.73 47.61 -13.10
N TRP A 46 29.73 46.36 -12.62
CA TRP A 46 29.47 45.19 -13.45
C TRP A 46 27.99 45.10 -13.85
N ASP A 47 27.72 44.47 -14.98
CA ASP A 47 26.40 44.24 -15.54
C ASP A 47 26.23 42.83 -16.09
N LEU A 48 24.99 42.46 -16.42
CA LEU A 48 24.70 41.36 -17.32
C LEU A 48 24.99 41.78 -18.77
N PRO A 49 25.43 40.85 -19.63
CA PRO A 49 25.59 41.14 -21.05
C PRO A 49 24.24 41.39 -21.72
N GLY A 50 24.15 42.43 -22.56
CA GLY A 50 22.89 42.89 -23.11
C GLY A 50 22.88 44.38 -23.40
N GLY A 51 21.77 44.88 -23.91
CA GLY A 51 21.70 46.24 -24.44
C GLY A 51 20.29 46.73 -24.71
N MET A 52 20.20 47.80 -25.49
CA MET A 52 18.95 48.48 -25.80
C MET A 52 18.29 47.82 -27.00
N VAL A 53 16.95 47.76 -26.98
CA VAL A 53 16.17 47.23 -28.11
C VAL A 53 15.78 48.38 -29.04
N ASP A 54 16.12 48.24 -30.32
CA ASP A 54 15.73 49.16 -31.39
C ASP A 54 14.35 48.78 -31.99
N ASP A 55 14.10 49.01 -33.28
CA ASP A 55 12.88 48.59 -34.00
C ASP A 55 12.94 47.08 -34.34
N GLU A 56 13.07 46.26 -33.31
CA GLU A 56 13.22 44.81 -33.40
C GLU A 56 12.54 44.06 -32.23
N GLU A 57 12.39 42.74 -32.37
CA GLU A 57 11.87 41.90 -31.29
C GLU A 57 12.90 41.79 -30.14
N PRO A 58 12.49 41.75 -28.85
CA PRO A 58 13.43 41.82 -27.72
C PRO A 58 14.48 40.69 -27.71
N SER A 59 14.08 39.47 -28.07
CA SER A 59 15.00 38.33 -28.18
C SER A 59 15.95 38.44 -29.38
N ALA A 60 15.53 39.13 -30.45
CA ALA A 60 16.36 39.42 -31.61
C ALA A 60 17.41 40.49 -31.25
N GLY A 61 17.01 41.55 -30.54
CA GLY A 61 17.93 42.56 -30.01
C GLY A 61 18.96 41.94 -29.07
N LEU A 62 18.54 41.09 -28.14
CA LEU A 62 19.50 40.39 -27.26
C LEU A 62 20.47 39.49 -28.04
N THR A 63 20.00 38.85 -29.12
CA THR A 63 20.88 38.05 -29.98
C THR A 63 21.89 38.92 -30.74
N ARG A 64 21.48 40.11 -31.18
CA ARG A 64 22.35 41.10 -31.82
C ARG A 64 23.42 41.59 -30.84
N GLU A 65 23.01 42.04 -29.64
CA GLU A 65 23.92 42.55 -28.60
C GLU A 65 24.97 41.50 -28.21
N LEU A 66 24.56 40.26 -27.89
CA LEU A 66 25.51 39.20 -27.53
C LEU A 66 26.52 38.88 -28.65
N ARG A 67 26.11 39.03 -29.91
CA ARG A 67 27.00 38.84 -31.05
C ARG A 67 27.96 40.01 -31.23
N GLU A 68 27.48 41.24 -31.09
CA GLU A 68 28.26 42.47 -31.31
C GLU A 68 29.24 42.70 -30.17
N GLU A 69 28.78 42.60 -28.92
CA GLU A 69 29.56 42.92 -27.74
C GLU A 69 30.52 41.81 -27.30
N LEU A 70 30.14 40.55 -27.50
CA LEU A 70 30.87 39.38 -26.98
C LEU A 70 31.32 38.37 -28.05
N GLY A 71 30.86 38.53 -29.29
CA GLY A 71 31.17 37.59 -30.38
C GLY A 71 30.51 36.22 -30.24
N ILE A 72 29.49 36.07 -29.39
CA ILE A 72 28.88 34.77 -29.09
C ILE A 72 27.50 34.62 -29.71
N GLN A 73 27.14 33.37 -30.03
CA GLN A 73 25.79 32.98 -30.37
C GLN A 73 25.19 32.20 -29.20
N ALA A 74 24.02 32.64 -28.73
CA ALA A 74 23.30 31.99 -27.65
C ALA A 74 21.89 31.59 -28.11
N HIS A 75 21.38 30.49 -27.57
CA HIS A 75 19.97 30.18 -27.62
C HIS A 75 19.26 30.99 -26.52
N ILE A 76 18.49 32.00 -26.92
CA ILE A 76 17.68 32.80 -26.01
C ILE A 76 16.48 31.96 -25.58
N GLY A 77 16.41 31.67 -24.28
CA GLY A 77 15.39 30.86 -23.64
C GLY A 77 14.30 31.68 -22.97
N ARG A 78 13.90 31.26 -21.77
CA ARG A 78 12.76 31.82 -21.04
C ARG A 78 13.05 33.26 -20.55
N LEU A 79 12.03 34.13 -20.61
CA LEU A 79 12.04 35.42 -19.94
C LEU A 79 11.92 35.23 -18.42
N LEU A 80 12.96 35.63 -17.68
CA LEU A 80 13.10 35.43 -16.23
C LEU A 80 12.57 36.59 -15.42
N ALA A 81 12.81 37.83 -15.85
CA ALA A 81 12.33 39.01 -15.14
C ALA A 81 11.90 40.12 -16.09
N VAL A 82 10.90 40.89 -15.67
CA VAL A 82 10.43 42.13 -16.29
C VAL A 82 10.43 43.19 -15.19
N ASP A 83 11.27 44.22 -15.32
CA ASP A 83 11.41 45.29 -14.34
C ASP A 83 11.04 46.64 -14.96
N SER A 84 10.03 47.29 -14.36
CA SER A 84 9.59 48.62 -14.75
C SER A 84 10.31 49.68 -13.92
N LEU A 85 11.15 50.48 -14.58
CA LEU A 85 11.85 51.61 -13.99
C LEU A 85 11.16 52.92 -14.38
N PRO A 86 10.75 53.75 -13.41
CA PRO A 86 10.09 55.00 -13.72
C PRO A 86 11.12 56.06 -14.12
N LYS A 87 10.65 57.14 -14.76
CA LYS A 87 11.50 58.18 -15.37
C LYS A 87 12.48 58.85 -14.41
N GLU A 88 12.26 58.76 -13.10
CA GLU A 88 13.08 59.37 -12.06
C GLU A 88 14.50 58.77 -12.00
N PHE A 89 14.71 57.57 -12.54
CA PHE A 89 16.03 56.92 -12.58
C PHE A 89 16.92 57.41 -13.72
N TYR A 90 16.35 57.55 -14.92
CA TYR A 90 17.12 57.82 -16.14
C TYR A 90 16.52 58.93 -17.02
N GLY A 91 15.66 59.79 -16.47
CA GLY A 91 14.95 60.84 -17.21
C GLY A 91 13.81 60.32 -18.11
N ARG A 92 13.68 59.01 -18.30
CA ARG A 92 12.65 58.34 -19.10
C ARG A 92 12.29 56.97 -18.53
N SER A 93 11.03 56.55 -18.69
CA SER A 93 10.60 55.22 -18.24
C SER A 93 11.28 54.13 -19.06
N LEU A 94 11.76 53.09 -18.40
CA LEU A 94 12.47 51.96 -18.98
C LEU A 94 11.84 50.64 -18.55
N VAL A 95 11.74 49.68 -19.46
CA VAL A 95 11.36 48.30 -19.18
C VAL A 95 12.56 47.40 -19.46
N ALA A 96 13.06 46.73 -18.44
CA ALA A 96 14.21 45.82 -18.56
C ALA A 96 13.75 44.37 -18.50
N HIS A 97 14.18 43.57 -19.47
CA HIS A 97 13.94 42.14 -19.52
C HIS A 97 15.22 41.36 -19.25
N ILE A 98 15.16 40.32 -18.42
CA ILE A 98 16.26 39.36 -18.27
C ILE A 98 15.82 38.03 -18.87
N TYR A 99 16.59 37.50 -19.83
CA TYR A 99 16.36 36.18 -20.42
C TYR A 99 17.39 35.15 -19.93
N ALA A 100 16.96 33.91 -19.74
CA ALA A 100 17.88 32.79 -19.62
C ALA A 100 18.50 32.52 -20.99
N ALA A 101 19.82 32.55 -21.11
CA ALA A 101 20.52 32.31 -22.38
C ALA A 101 21.49 31.14 -22.24
N ARG A 102 21.44 30.19 -23.18
CA ARG A 102 22.31 29.02 -23.21
C ARG A 102 23.25 29.05 -24.40
N LEU A 103 24.53 28.84 -24.14
CA LEU A 103 25.53 28.69 -25.18
C LEU A 103 25.46 27.25 -25.74
N PRO A 104 25.53 27.04 -27.07
CA PRO A 104 25.54 25.71 -27.67
C PRO A 104 26.69 24.82 -27.17
N GLN A 105 27.82 25.45 -26.82
CA GLN A 105 28.97 24.85 -26.17
C GLN A 105 29.48 25.85 -25.13
N SER A 106 30.05 25.36 -24.02
CA SER A 106 30.62 26.25 -23.00
C SER A 106 31.79 27.03 -23.59
N THR A 107 31.65 28.36 -23.71
CA THR A 107 32.68 29.24 -24.24
C THR A 107 33.60 29.69 -23.11
N ALA A 108 34.90 29.42 -23.22
CA ALA A 108 35.88 29.91 -22.27
C ALA A 108 36.01 31.44 -22.38
N LEU A 109 36.39 32.10 -21.28
CA LEU A 109 36.51 33.57 -21.26
C LEU A 109 37.49 34.10 -22.34
N ALA A 110 38.54 33.34 -22.63
CA ALA A 110 39.54 33.67 -23.65
C ALA A 110 39.00 33.65 -25.09
N ASP A 111 37.85 33.01 -25.31
CA ASP A 111 37.22 32.87 -26.63
C ASP A 111 36.15 33.95 -26.89
N LEU A 112 35.86 34.81 -25.89
CA LEU A 112 34.99 35.97 -26.08
C LEU A 112 35.71 37.06 -26.88
N VAL A 113 35.02 37.67 -27.84
CA VAL A 113 35.52 38.80 -28.60
C VAL A 113 34.84 40.06 -28.07
N LEU A 114 35.50 40.72 -27.11
CA LEU A 114 34.97 41.92 -26.48
C LEU A 114 35.06 43.12 -27.41
N GLN A 115 33.95 43.81 -27.65
CA GLN A 115 33.94 45.11 -28.30
C GLN A 115 34.56 46.15 -27.34
N GLN A 116 35.84 46.46 -27.51
CA GLN A 116 36.62 47.26 -26.56
C GLN A 116 36.12 48.71 -26.37
N ASP A 117 35.33 49.22 -27.31
CA ASP A 117 34.69 50.53 -27.17
C ASP A 117 33.55 50.52 -26.13
N GLU A 118 32.97 49.35 -25.84
CA GLU A 118 31.76 49.19 -25.01
C GLU A 118 31.95 48.29 -23.78
N ILE A 119 32.90 47.34 -23.82
CA ILE A 119 33.20 46.44 -22.70
C ILE A 119 34.68 46.49 -22.35
N ARG A 120 34.98 46.79 -21.08
CA ARG A 120 36.35 46.83 -20.52
C ARG A 120 36.85 45.44 -20.15
N ASP A 121 35.98 44.62 -19.58
CA ASP A 121 36.31 43.28 -19.08
C ASP A 121 35.07 42.38 -19.03
N ALA A 122 35.29 41.07 -18.94
CA ALA A 122 34.24 40.08 -18.75
C ALA A 122 34.71 39.02 -17.75
N ALA A 123 33.81 38.45 -16.96
CA ALA A 123 34.17 37.44 -15.98
C ALA A 123 33.05 36.42 -15.72
N TYR A 124 33.43 35.15 -15.60
CA TYR A 124 32.58 34.13 -15.01
C TYR A 124 32.81 34.09 -13.49
N VAL A 125 31.78 34.43 -12.72
CA VAL A 125 31.85 34.50 -11.25
C VAL A 125 30.74 33.67 -10.58
N PRO A 126 30.98 33.08 -9.40
CA PRO A 126 29.93 32.42 -8.63
C PRO A 126 28.75 33.35 -8.33
N GLU A 127 27.54 32.81 -8.23
CA GLU A 127 26.30 33.58 -8.06
C GLU A 127 26.35 34.62 -6.92
N ARG A 128 26.86 34.22 -5.75
CA ARG A 128 27.01 35.12 -4.61
C ARG A 128 27.91 36.30 -4.92
N GLU A 129 29.05 36.04 -5.55
CA GLU A 129 30.02 37.06 -5.92
C GLU A 129 29.46 37.96 -7.03
N ALA A 130 28.70 37.41 -7.97
CA ALA A 130 27.99 38.17 -8.98
C ALA A 130 27.05 39.20 -8.35
N LEU A 131 26.20 38.77 -7.41
CA LEU A 131 25.27 39.67 -6.71
C LEU A 131 26.00 40.74 -5.88
N GLU A 132 27.17 40.43 -5.32
CA GLU A 132 27.99 41.39 -4.58
C GLU A 132 28.64 42.45 -5.51
N ARG A 133 28.92 42.11 -6.77
CA ARG A 133 29.51 43.02 -7.78
C ARG A 133 28.50 43.93 -8.48
N LEU A 134 27.22 43.54 -8.52
CA LEU A 134 26.16 44.27 -9.24
C LEU A 134 25.66 45.52 -8.48
N PRO A 135 25.41 46.65 -9.19
CA PRO A 135 24.73 47.82 -8.64
C PRO A 135 23.38 47.48 -8.00
N GLU A 136 22.94 48.24 -7.00
CA GLU A 136 21.82 47.85 -6.12
C GLU A 136 20.51 47.47 -6.82
N VAL A 137 20.04 48.27 -7.78
CA VAL A 137 18.79 48.00 -8.50
C VAL A 137 18.93 46.75 -9.37
N LEU A 138 20.03 46.65 -10.10
CA LEU A 138 20.32 45.50 -10.94
C LEU A 138 20.51 44.23 -10.10
N ARG A 139 21.20 44.31 -8.96
CA ARG A 139 21.36 43.21 -8.01
C ARG A 139 20.01 42.64 -7.58
N ARG A 140 19.04 43.49 -7.23
CA ARG A 140 17.69 43.04 -6.84
C ARG A 140 16.97 42.39 -8.02
N ARG A 141 17.09 42.97 -9.22
CA ARG A 141 16.52 42.41 -10.46
C ARG A 141 17.12 41.05 -10.80
N VAL A 142 18.44 40.92 -10.76
CA VAL A 142 19.17 39.66 -11.01
C VAL A 142 18.84 38.64 -9.93
N ALA A 143 18.78 39.03 -8.65
CA ALA A 143 18.34 38.14 -7.58
C ALA A 143 16.93 37.58 -7.85
N ALA A 144 15.99 38.42 -8.26
CA ALA A 144 14.65 37.97 -8.64
C ALA A 144 14.65 37.10 -9.91
N ALA A 145 15.50 37.41 -10.91
CA ALA A 145 15.66 36.58 -12.09
C ALA A 145 16.27 35.21 -11.78
N LEU A 146 17.19 35.11 -10.83
CA LEU A 146 17.77 33.86 -10.34
C LEU A 146 16.72 33.01 -9.61
N GLU A 147 15.86 33.62 -8.79
CA GLU A 147 14.71 32.94 -8.19
C GLU A 147 13.70 32.47 -9.25
N ALA A 148 13.43 33.30 -10.26
CA ALA A 148 12.57 32.94 -11.39
C ALA A 148 13.20 31.86 -12.30
N GLU A 149 14.53 31.83 -12.44
CA GLU A 149 15.28 30.77 -13.13
C GLU A 149 15.05 29.42 -12.44
N ARG A 150 15.17 29.40 -11.10
CA ARG A 150 14.86 28.26 -10.22
C ARG A 150 13.37 27.91 -10.15
N GLY A 151 12.49 28.80 -10.63
CA GLY A 151 11.02 28.67 -10.59
C GLY A 151 10.35 28.48 -11.96
N ALA A 152 9.03 28.62 -11.99
CA ALA A 152 8.20 28.54 -13.20
C ALA A 152 7.53 29.87 -13.57
N HIS A 153 7.87 30.96 -12.88
CA HIS A 153 7.30 32.28 -13.08
C HIS A 153 8.30 33.20 -13.79
N THR A 154 7.79 34.30 -14.33
CA THR A 154 8.58 35.48 -14.70
C THR A 154 8.44 36.50 -13.57
N ALA A 155 9.54 36.96 -13.00
CA ALA A 155 9.53 37.95 -11.93
C ALA A 155 9.01 39.29 -12.47
N HIS A 156 7.88 39.76 -11.94
CA HIS A 156 7.33 41.08 -12.26
C HIS A 156 7.75 42.10 -11.20
N LEU A 157 8.56 43.07 -11.62
CA LEU A 157 9.28 43.96 -10.72
C LEU A 157 9.00 45.43 -11.05
N ARG A 158 9.16 46.26 -10.01
CA ARG A 158 9.26 47.71 -10.10
C ARG A 158 10.48 48.15 -9.30
N GLU A 159 11.43 48.81 -9.96
CA GLU A 159 12.66 49.30 -9.32
C GLU A 159 13.46 48.15 -8.66
N GLY A 160 13.44 46.98 -9.32
CA GLY A 160 14.04 45.73 -8.81
C GLY A 160 13.26 45.07 -7.67
N CYS A 161 12.13 45.61 -7.23
CA CYS A 161 11.30 45.05 -6.15
C CYS A 161 10.04 44.35 -6.70
N PRO A 162 9.61 43.21 -6.12
CA PRO A 162 8.37 42.54 -6.52
C PRO A 162 7.14 43.45 -6.41
N VAL A 163 6.29 43.45 -7.44
CA VAL A 163 5.01 44.16 -7.41
C VAL A 163 4.03 43.42 -6.50
N PRO A 164 3.28 44.09 -5.60
CA PRO A 164 2.26 43.44 -4.79
C PRO A 164 1.18 42.80 -5.67
N VAL A 165 1.02 41.48 -5.58
CA VAL A 165 -0.05 40.71 -6.22
C VAL A 165 -1.02 40.18 -5.17
N ASP A 166 -2.26 39.91 -5.55
CA ASP A 166 -3.23 39.31 -4.63
C ASP A 166 -2.83 37.87 -4.25
N ARG A 167 -3.52 37.31 -3.26
CA ARG A 167 -3.15 36.01 -2.68
C ARG A 167 -3.28 34.85 -3.68
N ARG A 168 -4.22 34.93 -4.64
CA ARG A 168 -4.43 33.89 -5.65
C ARG A 168 -3.30 33.92 -6.69
N ASP A 169 -2.98 35.11 -7.18
CA ASP A 169 -1.91 35.29 -8.17
C ASP A 169 -0.53 35.05 -7.53
N HIS A 170 -0.37 35.39 -6.25
CA HIS A 170 0.82 35.04 -5.46
C HIS A 170 1.10 33.53 -5.49
N TYR A 171 0.10 32.69 -5.17
CA TYR A 171 0.27 31.23 -5.19
C TYR A 171 0.54 30.69 -6.60
N ALA A 172 -0.01 31.30 -7.66
CA ALA A 172 0.25 30.91 -9.04
C ALA A 172 1.68 31.25 -9.51
N THR A 173 2.36 32.18 -8.84
CA THR A 173 3.76 32.54 -9.11
C THR A 173 4.79 31.78 -8.27
N LEU A 174 4.37 31.08 -7.22
CA LEU A 174 5.30 30.29 -6.41
C LEU A 174 5.92 29.17 -7.27
N PRO A 175 7.16 28.76 -6.97
CA PRO A 175 7.76 27.58 -7.60
C PRO A 175 6.95 26.35 -7.20
N SER A 176 5.98 25.97 -8.02
CA SER A 176 5.29 24.70 -7.87
C SER A 176 6.32 23.59 -8.10
N PRO A 177 6.37 22.55 -7.25
CA PRO A 177 7.05 21.35 -7.66
C PRO A 177 6.40 20.91 -8.97
N MET A 178 7.23 20.56 -9.93
CA MET A 178 6.79 19.77 -11.06
C MET A 178 6.11 18.53 -10.48
N VAL A 179 4.95 18.16 -11.00
CA VAL A 179 4.30 16.92 -10.56
C VAL A 179 4.29 15.99 -11.76
N SER A 180 4.77 14.77 -11.58
CA SER A 180 4.72 13.72 -12.59
C SER A 180 3.95 12.53 -12.05
N ALA A 181 3.33 11.77 -12.95
CA ALA A 181 2.64 10.56 -12.61
C ALA A 181 3.14 9.40 -13.48
N THR A 182 3.53 8.31 -12.83
CA THR A 182 4.10 7.11 -13.46
C THR A 182 3.21 5.91 -13.16
N ALA A 183 2.98 5.06 -14.15
CA ALA A 183 2.26 3.81 -14.01
C ALA A 183 3.23 2.64 -13.81
N LEU A 184 3.09 1.94 -12.67
CA LEU A 184 3.71 0.64 -12.45
C LEU A 184 2.71 -0.42 -12.91
N ILE A 185 2.95 -0.94 -14.11
CA ILE A 185 2.06 -1.90 -14.77
C ILE A 185 2.57 -3.33 -14.56
N THR A 186 1.72 -4.21 -14.05
CA THR A 186 2.00 -5.66 -13.92
C THR A 186 1.10 -6.51 -14.79
N ASP A 187 1.51 -7.73 -15.13
CA ASP A 187 0.64 -8.77 -15.72
C ASP A 187 0.19 -9.80 -14.66
N GLU A 188 -0.66 -10.74 -15.07
CA GLU A 188 -1.14 -11.84 -14.21
C GLU A 188 -0.02 -12.79 -13.72
N GLN A 189 1.14 -12.78 -14.37
CA GLN A 189 2.32 -13.55 -13.97
C GLN A 189 3.25 -12.77 -13.02
N GLY A 190 2.90 -11.53 -12.66
CA GLY A 190 3.70 -10.67 -11.79
C GLY A 190 4.94 -10.07 -12.46
N ARG A 191 5.02 -10.11 -13.80
CA ARG A 191 6.04 -9.38 -14.56
C ARG A 191 5.68 -7.91 -14.64
N VAL A 192 6.68 -7.06 -14.80
CA VAL A 192 6.56 -5.61 -14.91
C VAL A 192 6.76 -5.18 -16.36
N MET A 193 5.92 -4.25 -16.82
CA MET A 193 6.12 -3.62 -18.12
C MET A 193 7.22 -2.54 -18.03
N VAL A 194 8.27 -2.69 -18.84
CA VAL A 194 9.31 -1.68 -19.04
C VAL A 194 9.18 -1.13 -20.46
N ALA A 195 9.05 0.20 -20.57
CA ALA A 195 8.96 0.91 -21.85
C ALA A 195 10.35 1.18 -22.40
N GLU A 196 10.52 1.12 -23.72
CA GLU A 196 11.69 1.58 -24.46
C GLU A 196 11.31 2.82 -25.26
N HIS A 197 11.97 3.95 -25.04
CA HIS A 197 11.63 5.24 -25.64
C HIS A 197 12.50 5.56 -26.87
N SER A 198 11.93 6.26 -27.86
CA SER A 198 12.60 6.69 -29.10
C SER A 198 13.64 7.79 -28.89
N CYS A 199 13.52 8.56 -27.80
CA CYS A 199 14.39 9.68 -27.45
C CYS A 199 15.16 9.44 -26.15
N HIS A 200 16.47 9.70 -26.17
CA HIS A 200 17.32 9.57 -24.98
C HIS A 200 17.12 10.78 -24.05
N HIS A 201 16.46 10.55 -22.92
CA HIS A 201 16.39 11.52 -21.83
C HIS A 201 17.72 11.54 -21.08
N GLY A 202 18.66 12.40 -21.49
CA GLY A 202 19.86 12.82 -20.74
C GLY A 202 20.95 11.77 -20.44
N ASP A 203 20.56 10.55 -20.08
CA ASP A 203 21.37 9.52 -19.43
C ASP A 203 21.83 8.43 -20.43
N GLY A 204 21.36 8.48 -21.67
CA GLY A 204 21.69 7.52 -22.74
C GLY A 204 21.03 6.15 -22.63
N ASN A 205 20.23 5.87 -21.59
CA ASN A 205 19.45 4.64 -21.44
C ASN A 205 18.02 4.83 -22.00
N PRO A 206 17.55 4.00 -22.95
CA PRO A 206 16.21 4.16 -23.54
C PRO A 206 15.08 3.56 -22.67
N TYR A 207 15.37 2.88 -21.57
CA TYR A 207 14.37 2.18 -20.77
C TYR A 207 13.76 3.02 -19.65
N GLY A 208 12.43 2.93 -19.49
CA GLY A 208 11.65 3.68 -18.51
C GLY A 208 10.37 2.96 -18.06
N LEU A 209 9.61 3.63 -17.21
CA LEU A 209 8.24 3.26 -16.85
C LEU A 209 7.30 4.27 -17.52
N PRO A 210 6.12 3.84 -18.02
CA PRO A 210 5.18 4.72 -18.70
C PRO A 210 4.64 5.81 -17.77
N GLY A 211 4.41 7.00 -18.32
CA GLY A 211 3.92 8.15 -17.58
C GLY A 211 4.67 9.44 -17.87
N GLY A 212 4.10 10.55 -17.41
CA GLY A 212 4.53 11.88 -17.81
C GLY A 212 4.15 12.97 -16.83
N MET A 213 4.10 14.20 -17.33
CA MET A 213 3.92 15.40 -16.51
C MET A 213 2.44 15.64 -16.24
N VAL A 214 2.10 15.95 -14.98
CA VAL A 214 0.75 16.31 -14.58
C VAL A 214 0.45 17.73 -15.04
N LEU A 215 -0.62 17.90 -15.83
CA LEU A 215 -1.06 19.20 -16.32
C LEU A 215 -1.71 20.03 -15.20
N ALA A 216 -1.71 21.36 -15.37
CA ALA A 216 -2.19 22.30 -14.34
C ALA A 216 -3.67 22.14 -13.92
N HIS A 217 -4.48 21.42 -14.70
CA HIS A 217 -5.91 21.24 -14.48
C HIS A 217 -6.30 19.80 -14.14
N GLU A 218 -5.34 18.89 -14.01
CA GLU A 218 -5.59 17.47 -13.73
C GLU A 218 -4.90 17.04 -12.42
N SER A 219 -5.45 16.01 -11.76
CA SER A 219 -4.80 15.35 -10.63
C SER A 219 -3.73 14.37 -11.09
N PRO A 220 -2.76 13.98 -10.25
CA PRO A 220 -1.75 12.98 -10.63
C PRO A 220 -2.33 11.66 -11.13
N ARG A 221 -3.46 11.24 -10.55
CA ARG A 221 -4.19 10.04 -11.02
C ARG A 221 -4.77 10.23 -12.42
N GLN A 222 -5.31 11.41 -12.73
CA GLN A 222 -5.84 11.72 -14.06
C GLN A 222 -4.71 11.84 -15.08
N GLY A 223 -3.58 12.44 -14.71
CA GLY A 223 -2.36 12.45 -15.52
C GLY A 223 -1.90 11.02 -15.84
N ALA A 224 -1.76 10.14 -14.85
CA ALA A 224 -1.41 8.74 -15.09
C ALA A 224 -2.37 8.04 -16.07
N ALA A 225 -3.68 8.29 -15.94
CA ALA A 225 -4.68 7.70 -16.83
C ALA A 225 -4.57 8.23 -18.28
N ARG A 226 -4.31 9.53 -18.43
CA ARG A 226 -4.07 10.17 -19.73
C ARG A 226 -2.83 9.58 -20.40
N GLU A 227 -1.70 9.51 -19.69
CA GLU A 227 -0.44 8.98 -20.23
C GLU A 227 -0.57 7.51 -20.63
N ILE A 228 -1.26 6.66 -19.84
CA ILE A 228 -1.55 5.27 -20.24
C ILE A 228 -2.37 5.20 -21.55
N ALA A 229 -3.33 6.10 -21.73
CA ALA A 229 -4.14 6.14 -22.94
C ALA A 229 -3.34 6.67 -24.15
N GLU A 230 -2.52 7.70 -23.95
CA GLU A 230 -1.72 8.36 -24.99
C GLU A 230 -0.50 7.52 -25.39
N GLU A 231 0.25 6.98 -24.43
CA GLU A 231 1.48 6.22 -24.66
C GLU A 231 1.22 4.76 -25.03
N LEU A 232 0.19 4.12 -24.45
CA LEU A 232 -0.05 2.67 -24.57
C LEU A 232 -1.34 2.32 -25.32
N GLY A 233 -2.16 3.31 -25.68
CA GLY A 233 -3.44 3.08 -26.36
C GLY A 233 -4.48 2.39 -25.49
N LEU A 234 -4.32 2.40 -24.16
CA LEU A 234 -5.19 1.71 -23.20
C LEU A 234 -6.14 2.71 -22.52
N THR A 235 -7.41 2.77 -22.95
CA THR A 235 -8.38 3.72 -22.40
C THR A 235 -9.22 3.19 -21.24
N ASP A 236 -9.37 1.87 -21.14
CA ASP A 236 -10.31 1.22 -20.21
C ASP A 236 -9.61 0.57 -19.01
N VAL A 237 -8.34 0.92 -18.76
CA VAL A 237 -7.57 0.37 -17.65
C VAL A 237 -7.62 1.32 -16.45
N PRO A 238 -8.16 0.88 -15.29
CA PRO A 238 -8.24 1.74 -14.12
C PRO A 238 -6.85 1.97 -13.51
N VAL A 239 -6.53 3.25 -13.25
CA VAL A 239 -5.40 3.61 -12.40
C VAL A 239 -5.73 3.24 -10.95
N GLY A 240 -4.97 2.30 -10.39
CA GLY A 240 -5.14 1.75 -9.05
C GLY A 240 -4.55 2.63 -7.95
N ARG A 241 -4.24 2.04 -6.80
CA ARG A 241 -3.78 2.80 -5.63
C ARG A 241 -2.41 3.47 -5.85
N LEU A 242 -2.13 4.51 -5.08
CA LEU A 242 -0.80 5.13 -5.01
C LEU A 242 0.19 4.18 -4.33
N LEU A 243 1.35 3.99 -4.93
CA LEU A 243 2.42 3.11 -4.44
C LEU A 243 3.61 3.88 -3.88
N ALA A 244 3.96 5.01 -4.50
CA ALA A 244 5.07 5.84 -4.04
C ALA A 244 4.83 7.32 -4.33
N VAL A 245 5.37 8.18 -3.48
CA VAL A 245 5.67 9.58 -3.79
C VAL A 245 7.18 9.74 -3.68
N ASP A 246 7.83 10.11 -4.77
CA ASP A 246 9.27 10.35 -4.85
C ASP A 246 9.56 11.82 -5.16
N SER A 247 10.15 12.51 -4.20
CA SER A 247 10.52 13.92 -4.34
C SER A 247 11.96 14.04 -4.82
N ALA A 248 12.20 14.88 -5.83
CA ALA A 248 13.54 15.20 -6.30
C ALA A 248 13.82 16.70 -6.14
N PRO A 249 14.99 17.08 -5.59
CA PRO A 249 15.34 18.48 -5.36
C PRO A 249 15.64 19.23 -6.66
N ALA A 250 15.50 20.56 -6.61
CA ALA A 250 15.56 21.41 -7.79
C ALA A 250 16.87 21.42 -8.58
N HIS A 251 18.00 21.03 -7.97
CA HIS A 251 19.29 21.00 -8.66
C HIS A 251 19.38 19.91 -9.75
N LEU A 252 18.46 18.94 -9.76
CA LEU A 252 18.44 17.86 -10.77
C LEU A 252 17.67 18.25 -12.05
N TYR A 253 16.58 19.01 -11.93
CA TYR A 253 15.67 19.33 -13.05
C TYR A 253 15.46 20.83 -13.28
N GLY A 254 16.20 21.68 -12.55
CA GLY A 254 15.97 23.12 -12.48
C GLY A 254 14.76 23.52 -11.62
N ARG A 255 13.93 22.56 -11.18
CA ARG A 255 12.80 22.70 -10.24
C ARG A 255 12.63 21.43 -9.42
N ALA A 256 12.06 21.54 -8.22
CA ALA A 256 11.68 20.36 -7.45
C ALA A 256 10.63 19.55 -8.22
N LEU A 257 10.66 18.23 -8.12
CA LEU A 257 9.75 17.31 -8.80
C LEU A 257 9.15 16.34 -7.79
N ASP A 258 7.82 16.27 -7.69
CA ASP A 258 7.10 15.26 -6.93
C ASP A 258 6.50 14.24 -7.90
N LEU A 259 7.05 13.03 -7.88
CA LEU A 259 6.65 11.96 -8.78
C LEU A 259 5.75 10.95 -8.06
N HIS A 260 4.55 10.75 -8.59
CA HIS A 260 3.55 9.84 -8.05
C HIS A 260 3.54 8.53 -8.83
N VAL A 261 3.79 7.41 -8.18
CA VAL A 261 3.75 6.08 -8.80
C VAL A 261 2.44 5.39 -8.46
N PHE A 262 1.66 5.00 -9.47
CA PHE A 262 0.39 4.30 -9.30
C PHE A 262 0.46 2.85 -9.75
N ALA A 263 -0.24 1.96 -9.04
CA ALA A 263 -0.43 0.58 -9.45
C ALA A 263 -1.41 0.51 -10.62
N VAL A 264 -1.07 -0.26 -11.66
CA VAL A 264 -1.93 -0.50 -12.81
C VAL A 264 -1.87 -1.99 -13.16
N GLY A 265 -3.04 -2.63 -13.30
CA GLY A 265 -3.13 -4.07 -13.50
C GLY A 265 -3.37 -4.89 -12.22
N PRO A 266 -3.19 -6.22 -12.27
CA PRO A 266 -2.59 -6.96 -13.37
C PRO A 266 -3.40 -6.85 -14.68
N LEU A 267 -2.70 -6.63 -15.80
CA LEU A 267 -3.32 -6.64 -17.12
C LEU A 267 -3.57 -8.09 -17.58
N THR A 268 -4.73 -8.32 -18.18
CA THR A 268 -5.01 -9.61 -18.82
C THR A 268 -4.16 -9.79 -20.09
N PRO A 269 -3.96 -11.02 -20.57
CA PRO A 269 -3.25 -11.27 -21.83
C PRO A 269 -3.81 -10.49 -23.03
N GLU A 270 -5.14 -10.30 -23.09
CA GLU A 270 -5.81 -9.52 -24.14
C GLU A 270 -5.46 -8.03 -24.04
N GLN A 271 -5.46 -7.47 -22.83
CA GLN A 271 -5.08 -6.08 -22.60
C GLN A 271 -3.60 -5.84 -22.92
N ALA A 272 -2.72 -6.76 -22.51
CA ALA A 272 -1.29 -6.70 -22.82
C ALA A 272 -1.02 -6.80 -24.34
N ALA A 273 -1.75 -7.67 -25.05
CA ALA A 273 -1.67 -7.76 -26.52
C ALA A 273 -2.28 -6.55 -27.24
N GLY A 274 -3.13 -5.79 -26.55
CA GLY A 274 -3.78 -4.57 -27.03
C GLY A 274 -2.89 -3.32 -27.02
N ILE A 275 -1.74 -3.35 -26.35
CA ILE A 275 -0.82 -2.21 -26.23
C ILE A 275 -0.36 -1.74 -27.61
N ARG A 276 -0.47 -0.44 -27.87
CA ARG A 276 0.02 0.26 -29.07
C ARG A 276 0.75 1.51 -28.63
N PHE A 277 1.66 2.02 -29.45
CA PHE A 277 2.40 3.25 -29.15
C PHE A 277 2.03 4.33 -30.17
N PRO A 278 0.88 5.01 -30.01
CA PRO A 278 0.33 5.88 -31.04
C PRO A 278 1.03 7.26 -31.10
N ASP A 279 1.67 7.70 -30.03
CA ASP A 279 2.44 8.96 -29.96
C ASP A 279 3.86 8.84 -30.55
N GLY A 280 4.38 7.62 -30.69
CA GLY A 280 5.74 7.33 -31.16
C GLY A 280 6.84 7.60 -30.13
N GLU A 281 6.49 7.95 -28.89
CA GLU A 281 7.45 8.16 -27.81
C GLU A 281 8.00 6.81 -27.33
N ILE A 282 7.12 5.84 -27.08
CA ILE A 282 7.51 4.46 -26.78
C ILE A 282 7.63 3.68 -28.09
N VAL A 283 8.73 2.95 -28.26
CA VAL A 283 8.99 2.11 -29.45
C VAL A 283 8.79 0.62 -29.17
N ALA A 284 8.89 0.20 -27.91
CA ALA A 284 8.66 -1.16 -27.49
C ALA A 284 8.26 -1.23 -26.01
N ALA A 285 7.54 -2.31 -25.64
CA ALA A 285 7.24 -2.67 -24.26
C ALA A 285 7.79 -4.07 -23.96
N HIS A 286 8.47 -4.22 -22.84
CA HIS A 286 9.13 -5.44 -22.41
C HIS A 286 8.51 -5.95 -21.10
N TRP A 287 7.95 -7.15 -21.10
CA TRP A 287 7.44 -7.80 -19.89
C TRP A 287 8.55 -8.58 -19.21
N LEU A 288 9.09 -8.01 -18.13
CA LEU A 288 10.29 -8.51 -17.46
C LEU A 288 9.96 -8.98 -16.04
N THR A 289 10.74 -9.94 -15.53
CA THR A 289 10.67 -10.21 -14.09
C THR A 289 11.13 -8.95 -13.33
N PRO A 290 10.69 -8.75 -12.06
CA PRO A 290 11.17 -7.63 -11.26
C PRO A 290 12.69 -7.52 -11.20
N ALA A 291 13.41 -8.64 -11.15
CA ALA A 291 14.87 -8.66 -11.14
C ALA A 291 15.45 -8.15 -12.48
N ASP A 292 14.98 -8.71 -13.61
CA ASP A 292 15.45 -8.30 -14.94
C ASP A 292 15.11 -6.83 -15.25
N ALA A 293 13.97 -6.35 -14.77
CA ALA A 293 13.57 -4.95 -14.92
C ALA A 293 14.52 -4.00 -14.18
N LEU A 294 14.94 -4.37 -12.96
CA LEU A 294 15.90 -3.58 -12.18
C LEU A 294 17.28 -3.49 -12.84
N ASP A 295 17.69 -4.52 -13.57
CA ASP A 295 18.96 -4.56 -14.28
C ASP A 295 18.96 -3.72 -15.58
N ARG A 296 17.78 -3.49 -16.18
CA ARG A 296 17.64 -2.71 -17.42
C ARG A 296 17.32 -1.24 -17.20
N LEU A 297 16.55 -0.93 -16.15
CA LEU A 297 16.13 0.43 -15.85
C LEU A 297 17.31 1.28 -15.36
N PRO A 298 17.32 2.60 -15.63
CA PRO A 298 18.23 3.53 -14.99
C PRO A 298 18.15 3.42 -13.46
N GLU A 299 19.27 3.58 -12.76
CA GLU A 299 19.36 3.29 -11.32
C GLU A 299 18.26 3.99 -10.49
N HIS A 300 17.99 5.26 -10.78
CA HIS A 300 17.00 6.05 -10.08
C HIS A 300 15.55 5.61 -10.39
N VAL A 301 15.27 5.07 -11.58
CA VAL A 301 13.97 4.45 -11.93
C VAL A 301 13.86 3.06 -11.30
N GLY A 302 14.93 2.27 -11.32
CA GLY A 302 14.99 0.95 -10.69
C GLY A 302 14.74 1.03 -9.19
N ARG A 303 15.31 2.03 -8.49
CA ARG A 303 14.99 2.29 -7.08
C ARG A 303 13.50 2.55 -6.85
N ARG A 304 12.86 3.36 -7.70
CA ARG A 304 11.41 3.60 -7.63
C ARG A 304 10.59 2.33 -7.87
N LEU A 305 10.96 1.53 -8.89
CA LEU A 305 10.31 0.26 -9.18
C LEU A 305 10.37 -0.69 -7.98
N ARG A 306 11.57 -0.85 -7.39
CA ARG A 306 11.78 -1.73 -6.23
C ARG A 306 10.85 -1.39 -5.07
N HIS A 307 10.81 -0.13 -4.66
CA HIS A 307 9.99 0.31 -3.53
C HIS A 307 8.50 0.33 -3.89
N GLY A 308 8.12 0.64 -5.13
CA GLY A 308 6.75 0.56 -5.61
C GLY A 308 6.19 -0.87 -5.57
N LEU A 309 6.97 -1.86 -6.01
CA LEU A 309 6.60 -3.27 -5.91
C LEU A 309 6.47 -3.74 -4.45
N GLN A 310 7.35 -3.29 -3.56
CA GLN A 310 7.27 -3.62 -2.14
C GLN A 310 6.03 -2.97 -1.48
N ALA A 311 5.70 -1.72 -1.83
CA ALA A 311 4.47 -1.05 -1.41
C ALA A 311 3.22 -1.80 -1.91
N LEU A 312 3.26 -2.28 -3.16
CA LEU A 312 2.20 -3.08 -3.76
C LEU A 312 2.00 -4.41 -3.00
N ALA A 313 3.07 -5.10 -2.62
CA ALA A 313 2.97 -6.36 -1.88
C ALA A 313 2.48 -6.17 -0.43
N THR A 314 2.86 -5.06 0.22
CA THR A 314 2.64 -4.86 1.66
C THR A 314 1.39 -4.05 2.01
N GLY A 315 0.78 -3.37 1.04
CA GLY A 315 -0.35 -2.49 1.33
C GLY A 315 0.03 -1.09 1.81
N THR A 316 1.30 -0.71 1.68
CA THR A 316 1.84 0.57 2.16
C THR A 316 2.02 1.58 1.01
N VAL A 317 2.50 2.78 1.33
CA VAL A 317 2.94 3.80 0.36
C VAL A 317 4.39 4.15 0.65
N ALA A 318 5.23 4.11 -0.36
CA ALA A 318 6.63 4.51 -0.27
C ALA A 318 6.74 6.04 -0.25
N HIS A 319 7.51 6.58 0.71
CA HIS A 319 7.89 7.99 0.73
C HIS A 319 9.38 8.05 0.43
N LEU A 320 9.72 8.59 -0.74
CA LEU A 320 11.06 8.55 -1.30
C LEU A 320 11.59 9.97 -1.56
N GLU A 321 12.90 10.13 -1.51
CA GLU A 321 13.60 11.28 -2.07
C GLU A 321 14.71 10.78 -3.00
N SER A 322 14.66 11.18 -4.28
CA SER A 322 15.57 10.68 -5.33
C SER A 322 15.67 9.15 -5.36
N GLY A 323 14.53 8.48 -5.17
CA GLY A 323 14.40 7.02 -5.14
C GLY A 323 14.85 6.35 -3.84
N LEU A 324 15.29 7.10 -2.83
CA LEU A 324 15.71 6.56 -1.52
C LEU A 324 14.60 6.71 -0.47
N PRO A 325 14.31 5.67 0.33
CA PRO A 325 13.26 5.75 1.34
C PRO A 325 13.62 6.72 2.46
N GLN A 326 12.68 7.60 2.80
CA GLN A 326 12.84 8.58 3.87
C GLN A 326 12.56 7.96 5.25
N PRO A 327 13.13 8.52 6.34
CA PRO A 327 12.82 8.10 7.71
C PRO A 327 11.30 8.10 7.96
N GLY A 328 10.76 7.00 8.49
CA GLY A 328 9.32 6.80 8.67
C GLY A 328 8.60 6.19 7.46
N SER A 329 9.30 5.93 6.34
CA SER A 329 8.78 5.06 5.29
C SER A 329 8.85 3.58 5.75
N PRO A 330 7.77 2.78 5.63
CA PRO A 330 7.76 1.37 6.03
C PRO A 330 8.77 0.46 5.29
N LEU A 331 9.50 0.99 4.29
CA LEU A 331 10.22 0.21 3.28
C LEU A 331 11.76 0.23 3.41
N GLY A 332 12.31 0.85 4.46
CA GLY A 332 13.75 0.92 4.69
C GLY A 332 14.40 -0.32 5.34
N ILE A 333 13.63 -1.35 5.73
CA ILE A 333 14.12 -2.43 6.63
C ILE A 333 14.11 -3.80 5.93
N PRO A 334 15.25 -4.54 5.87
CA PRO A 334 15.28 -5.93 5.42
C PRO A 334 14.44 -6.86 6.33
N PRO A 335 13.76 -7.89 5.81
CA PRO A 335 12.88 -8.81 6.57
C PRO A 335 13.50 -9.37 7.86
N ALA A 336 14.79 -9.68 7.83
CA ALA A 336 15.53 -10.24 8.97
C ALA A 336 15.78 -9.24 10.13
N ARG A 337 15.52 -7.93 9.93
CA ARG A 337 15.75 -6.87 10.93
C ARG A 337 14.48 -6.23 11.48
N HIS A 338 13.28 -6.72 11.13
CA HIS A 338 12.00 -6.24 11.67
C HIS A 338 11.92 -6.28 13.23
N ALA A 339 12.79 -7.05 13.88
CA ALA A 339 12.88 -7.17 15.33
C ALA A 339 13.84 -6.17 16.01
N GLN A 340 14.67 -5.42 15.28
CA GLN A 340 15.57 -4.42 15.89
C GLN A 340 15.02 -2.99 15.75
N PRO A 341 14.96 -2.20 16.84
CA PRO A 341 14.50 -0.82 16.78
C PRO A 341 15.52 0.06 16.05
N GLU A 342 15.06 0.83 15.06
CA GLU A 342 15.85 1.86 14.40
C GLU A 342 15.69 3.17 15.17
N SER A 343 16.77 3.69 15.76
CA SER A 343 16.81 5.08 16.20
C SER A 343 18.22 5.64 16.02
N THR A 344 18.42 6.36 14.91
CA THR A 344 19.42 7.43 14.87
C THR A 344 18.72 8.70 14.35
N GLY A 345 18.05 9.40 15.27
CA GLY A 345 17.42 10.69 15.00
C GLY A 345 15.94 10.75 15.38
N ALA A 346 15.67 11.28 16.57
CA ALA A 346 14.40 11.87 17.06
C ALA A 346 13.03 11.19 16.76
N SER A 347 12.99 9.92 16.34
CA SER A 347 11.76 9.13 16.29
C SER A 347 11.44 8.61 17.68
N THR A 348 10.25 8.91 18.20
CA THR A 348 9.80 8.37 19.48
C THR A 348 9.46 6.89 19.31
N GLY A 349 9.44 6.10 20.39
CA GLY A 349 8.96 4.71 20.31
C GLY A 349 7.51 4.58 19.81
N ALA A 350 6.74 5.66 19.79
CA ALA A 350 5.41 5.71 19.19
C ALA A 350 5.49 5.76 17.65
N ASP A 351 6.37 6.59 17.11
CA ASP A 351 6.56 6.75 15.65
C ASP A 351 7.05 5.44 15.01
N HIS A 352 7.97 4.72 15.67
CA HIS A 352 8.43 3.39 15.24
C HIS A 352 7.31 2.32 15.22
N ARG A 353 6.33 2.42 16.13
CA ARG A 353 5.21 1.47 16.19
C ARG A 353 4.14 1.78 15.14
N ALA A 354 3.94 3.06 14.82
CA ALA A 354 2.92 3.50 13.87
C ALA A 354 3.16 3.00 12.43
N VAL A 355 4.43 2.76 12.06
CA VAL A 355 4.84 2.35 10.70
C VAL A 355 4.87 0.83 10.47
N ARG A 356 4.61 0.02 11.51
CA ARG A 356 4.60 -1.44 11.35
C ARG A 356 3.35 -1.91 10.59
N PRO A 357 3.43 -2.99 9.79
CA PRO A 357 2.24 -3.60 9.20
C PRO A 357 1.21 -3.91 10.29
N LYS A 358 0.02 -3.31 10.17
CA LYS A 358 -1.06 -3.49 11.13
C LYS A 358 -1.92 -4.67 10.69
N THR A 359 -2.22 -5.56 11.61
CA THR A 359 -3.31 -6.52 11.44
C THR A 359 -4.64 -5.80 11.58
N HIS A 360 -5.61 -6.15 10.76
CA HIS A 360 -6.99 -5.75 11.01
C HIS A 360 -7.51 -6.55 12.20
N THR A 361 -8.05 -5.86 13.21
CA THR A 361 -8.53 -6.55 14.41
C THR A 361 -10.02 -6.29 14.60
N ALA A 362 -10.75 -7.33 14.97
CA ALA A 362 -12.17 -7.26 15.24
C ALA A 362 -12.53 -8.11 16.45
N ALA A 363 -13.71 -7.84 17.02
CA ALA A 363 -14.27 -8.63 18.09
C ALA A 363 -15.69 -9.08 17.73
N THR A 364 -16.00 -10.33 18.02
CA THR A 364 -17.29 -10.98 17.75
C THR A 364 -17.85 -11.56 19.04
N VAL A 365 -19.16 -11.53 19.21
CA VAL A 365 -19.83 -12.08 20.40
C VAL A 365 -20.82 -13.18 20.00
N LEU A 366 -20.62 -14.36 20.56
CA LEU A 366 -21.45 -15.53 20.31
C LEU A 366 -22.53 -15.64 21.38
N PHE A 367 -23.79 -15.37 21.01
CA PHE A 367 -24.95 -15.61 21.86
C PHE A 367 -25.68 -16.89 21.45
N THR A 368 -26.18 -17.63 22.46
CA THR A 368 -27.16 -18.70 22.22
C THR A 368 -28.48 -18.41 22.94
N ASP A 369 -29.55 -19.13 22.59
CA ASP A 369 -30.74 -19.21 23.41
C ASP A 369 -30.74 -20.46 24.31
N ARG A 370 -31.83 -20.70 25.05
CA ARG A 370 -31.96 -21.91 25.91
C ARG A 370 -31.99 -23.23 25.14
N GLN A 371 -32.14 -23.19 23.81
CA GLN A 371 -32.14 -24.36 22.93
C GLN A 371 -30.76 -24.56 22.25
N GLU A 372 -29.77 -23.72 22.59
CA GLU A 372 -28.44 -23.67 21.97
C GLU A 372 -28.45 -23.22 20.49
N ARG A 373 -29.47 -22.45 20.08
CA ARG A 373 -29.51 -21.81 18.76
C ARG A 373 -28.68 -20.53 18.78
N VAL A 374 -27.92 -20.28 17.72
CA VAL A 374 -26.98 -19.16 17.61
C VAL A 374 -27.69 -17.92 17.08
N LEU A 375 -27.46 -16.76 17.72
CA LEU A 375 -27.90 -15.48 17.17
C LEU A 375 -27.05 -15.09 15.97
N VAL A 376 -27.69 -14.90 14.82
CA VAL A 376 -27.06 -14.41 13.59
C VAL A 376 -27.79 -13.17 13.07
N VAL A 377 -27.05 -12.30 12.39
CA VAL A 377 -27.52 -11.01 11.89
C VAL A 377 -27.30 -10.86 10.39
N ARG A 378 -28.13 -10.05 9.73
CA ARG A 378 -28.04 -9.81 8.30
C ARG A 378 -27.63 -8.35 8.01
N PRO A 379 -26.41 -8.12 7.51
CA PRO A 379 -25.96 -6.78 7.14
C PRO A 379 -26.77 -6.21 5.97
N THR A 380 -27.02 -4.91 5.98
CA THR A 380 -27.72 -4.17 4.90
C THR A 380 -26.85 -4.00 3.65
N ARG A 381 -25.53 -3.89 3.81
CA ARG A 381 -24.56 -3.59 2.74
C ARG A 381 -24.13 -4.79 1.89
N CYS A 382 -24.55 -6.01 2.23
CA CYS A 382 -24.08 -7.22 1.57
C CYS A 382 -25.15 -7.74 0.60
N GLU A 383 -24.92 -7.52 -0.70
CA GLU A 383 -25.86 -7.89 -1.79
C GLU A 383 -26.01 -9.41 -1.94
N ASP A 384 -25.05 -10.20 -1.46
CA ASP A 384 -25.09 -11.67 -1.49
C ASP A 384 -26.07 -12.30 -0.49
N GLY A 385 -26.65 -11.50 0.40
CA GLY A 385 -27.67 -11.94 1.35
C GLY A 385 -27.17 -12.83 2.49
N ARG A 386 -25.85 -12.94 2.71
CA ARG A 386 -25.25 -13.78 3.75
C ARG A 386 -25.45 -13.22 5.15
N TRP A 387 -25.51 -14.11 6.13
CA TRP A 387 -25.62 -13.79 7.55
C TRP A 387 -24.23 -13.77 8.20
N LEU A 388 -24.13 -13.06 9.32
CA LEU A 388 -22.91 -12.92 10.13
C LEU A 388 -23.23 -13.22 11.60
N VAL A 389 -22.17 -13.45 12.38
CA VAL A 389 -22.23 -13.43 13.84
C VAL A 389 -22.00 -11.98 14.29
N PRO A 390 -22.70 -11.50 15.33
CA PRO A 390 -22.53 -10.15 15.85
C PRO A 390 -21.09 -9.75 16.14
N GLY A 391 -20.66 -8.56 15.69
CA GLY A 391 -19.28 -8.13 15.91
C GLY A 391 -18.82 -6.99 15.03
N GLY A 392 -17.77 -6.30 15.49
CA GLY A 392 -17.28 -5.08 14.89
C GLY A 392 -15.76 -4.97 14.92
N ALA A 393 -15.25 -4.01 14.15
CA ALA A 393 -13.84 -3.64 14.19
C ALA A 393 -13.45 -3.07 15.56
N ILE A 394 -12.19 -3.29 15.95
CA ILE A 394 -11.60 -2.72 17.16
C ILE A 394 -10.89 -1.43 16.78
N ASP A 395 -11.24 -0.32 17.43
CA ASP A 395 -10.60 0.98 17.26
C ASP A 395 -9.29 1.06 18.07
N SER A 396 -8.36 0.17 17.74
CA SER A 396 -7.10 -0.02 18.48
C SER A 396 -6.21 1.22 18.53
N ASP A 397 -6.26 2.08 17.51
CA ASP A 397 -5.54 3.37 17.48
C ASP A 397 -6.11 4.38 18.49
N ALA A 398 -7.36 4.20 18.93
CA ALA A 398 -7.99 4.96 20.02
C ALA A 398 -7.80 4.30 21.40
N GLY A 399 -7.08 3.18 21.47
CA GLY A 399 -6.82 2.43 22.72
C GLY A 399 -7.93 1.47 23.12
N GLU A 400 -8.92 1.22 22.27
CA GLU A 400 -10.00 0.29 22.54
C GLU A 400 -9.48 -1.16 22.63
N THR A 401 -9.84 -1.87 23.70
CA THR A 401 -9.52 -3.30 23.86
C THR A 401 -10.52 -4.19 23.11
N PRO A 402 -10.14 -5.43 22.73
CA PRO A 402 -11.07 -6.36 22.07
C PRO A 402 -12.36 -6.63 22.86
N ARG A 403 -12.28 -6.63 24.19
CA ARG A 403 -13.45 -6.81 25.06
C ARG A 403 -14.35 -5.58 25.07
N GLU A 404 -13.78 -4.38 25.07
CA GLU A 404 -14.55 -3.13 24.99
C GLU A 404 -15.24 -3.02 23.65
N ALA A 405 -14.56 -3.34 22.55
CA ALA A 405 -15.16 -3.41 21.23
C ALA A 405 -16.32 -4.41 21.18
N ALA A 406 -16.13 -5.63 21.72
CA ALA A 406 -17.21 -6.61 21.85
C ALA A 406 -18.41 -6.06 22.64
N GLN A 407 -18.16 -5.40 23.77
CA GLN A 407 -19.22 -4.83 24.61
C GLN A 407 -19.95 -3.66 23.91
N ARG A 408 -19.20 -2.79 23.22
CA ARG A 408 -19.72 -1.69 22.41
C ARG A 408 -20.60 -2.22 21.29
N THR A 409 -20.11 -3.18 20.52
CA THR A 409 -20.88 -3.77 19.41
C THR A 409 -22.18 -4.40 19.90
N VAL A 410 -22.20 -5.07 21.06
CA VAL A 410 -23.45 -5.60 21.63
C VAL A 410 -24.47 -4.49 21.93
N HIS A 411 -24.01 -3.35 22.43
CA HIS A 411 -24.86 -2.20 22.67
C HIS A 411 -25.32 -1.53 21.36
N GLU A 412 -24.40 -1.28 20.43
CA GLU A 412 -24.68 -0.56 19.18
C GLU A 412 -25.55 -1.39 18.20
N GLU A 413 -25.29 -2.69 18.07
CA GLU A 413 -26.02 -3.55 17.13
C GLU A 413 -27.35 -4.08 17.66
N PHE A 414 -27.50 -4.22 18.98
CA PHE A 414 -28.71 -4.82 19.59
C PHE A 414 -29.42 -3.97 20.62
N GLY A 415 -28.83 -2.86 21.09
CA GLY A 415 -29.35 -2.11 22.22
C GLY A 415 -29.40 -2.92 23.52
N LEU A 416 -28.52 -3.93 23.66
CA LEU A 416 -28.46 -4.80 24.83
C LEU A 416 -27.29 -4.39 25.74
N ASP A 417 -27.56 -4.30 27.03
CA ASP A 417 -26.54 -4.07 28.07
C ASP A 417 -26.22 -5.39 28.81
N VAL A 418 -25.85 -6.42 28.06
CA VAL A 418 -25.44 -7.72 28.61
C VAL A 418 -23.92 -7.81 28.69
N PRO A 419 -23.35 -8.31 29.80
CA PRO A 419 -21.90 -8.37 29.95
C PRO A 419 -21.30 -9.47 29.06
N VAL A 420 -20.30 -9.10 28.27
CA VAL A 420 -19.48 -10.05 27.50
C VAL A 420 -18.66 -10.92 28.47
N LYS A 421 -18.71 -12.25 28.30
CA LYS A 421 -18.10 -13.23 29.22
C LYS A 421 -16.69 -13.65 28.77
N ALA A 422 -16.35 -14.94 28.86
CA ALA A 422 -15.02 -15.45 28.56
C ALA A 422 -14.67 -15.31 27.08
N LEU A 423 -13.38 -15.20 26.77
CA LEU A 423 -12.87 -15.36 25.41
C LEU A 423 -13.04 -16.84 25.03
N LEU A 424 -13.69 -17.11 23.91
CA LEU A 424 -13.85 -18.46 23.35
C LEU A 424 -12.74 -18.80 22.38
N ALA A 425 -12.35 -17.84 21.53
CA ALA A 425 -11.30 -18.07 20.54
C ALA A 425 -10.59 -16.79 20.10
N THR A 426 -9.37 -16.94 19.62
CA THR A 426 -8.68 -15.96 18.77
C THR A 426 -8.43 -16.62 17.42
N ASP A 427 -8.99 -16.04 16.35
CA ASP A 427 -8.88 -16.57 14.99
C ASP A 427 -7.95 -15.72 14.13
N TRP A 428 -6.88 -16.33 13.65
CA TRP A 428 -5.94 -15.74 12.72
C TRP A 428 -6.37 -16.03 11.28
N ILE A 429 -6.82 -15.01 10.57
CA ILE A 429 -7.21 -15.15 9.16
C ILE A 429 -6.01 -14.81 8.28
N ARG A 430 -5.57 -15.80 7.51
CA ARG A 430 -4.56 -15.62 6.45
C ARG A 430 -5.28 -15.27 5.15
N ALA A 431 -5.26 -14.00 4.78
CA ALA A 431 -5.75 -13.56 3.47
C ALA A 431 -4.61 -13.59 2.45
N ALA A 432 -4.83 -14.19 1.28
CA ALA A 432 -3.84 -14.22 0.20
C ALA A 432 -3.62 -12.83 -0.45
N SER A 433 -4.55 -11.89 -0.26
CA SER A 433 -4.62 -10.61 -0.98
C SER A 433 -4.90 -9.39 -0.08
N GLY A 434 -4.63 -9.49 1.24
CA GLY A 434 -4.87 -8.40 2.19
C GLY A 434 -4.08 -8.54 3.49
N PRO A 435 -4.14 -7.53 4.39
CA PRO A 435 -3.53 -7.63 5.71
C PRO A 435 -4.16 -8.79 6.49
N ALA A 436 -3.36 -9.48 7.31
CA ALA A 436 -3.89 -10.52 8.19
C ALA A 436 -4.94 -9.94 9.14
N GLU A 437 -5.99 -10.73 9.41
CA GLU A 437 -7.04 -10.35 10.35
C GLU A 437 -6.93 -11.18 11.63
N VAL A 438 -7.17 -10.54 12.78
CA VAL A 438 -7.24 -11.21 14.08
C VAL A 438 -8.60 -10.96 14.69
N ILE A 439 -9.40 -12.02 14.80
CA ILE A 439 -10.76 -11.94 15.32
C ILE A 439 -10.81 -12.55 16.71
N HIS A 440 -11.22 -11.76 17.70
CA HIS A 440 -11.46 -12.23 19.06
C HIS A 440 -12.94 -12.60 19.22
N VAL A 441 -13.23 -13.85 19.55
CA VAL A 441 -14.60 -14.33 19.73
C VAL A 441 -14.89 -14.52 21.21
N TYR A 442 -15.86 -13.79 21.74
CA TYR A 442 -16.29 -13.86 23.14
C TYR A 442 -17.62 -14.58 23.30
N ASP A 443 -17.83 -15.18 24.47
CA ASP A 443 -19.11 -15.73 24.90
C ASP A 443 -20.05 -14.59 25.35
N GLY A 444 -21.18 -14.42 24.66
CA GLY A 444 -22.26 -13.53 25.07
C GLY A 444 -23.20 -14.16 26.09
N GLY A 445 -23.12 -15.49 26.27
CA GLY A 445 -24.00 -16.26 27.12
C GLY A 445 -25.32 -16.63 26.44
N THR A 446 -26.30 -16.97 27.27
CA THR A 446 -27.62 -17.42 26.84
C THR A 446 -28.63 -16.28 26.99
N LEU A 447 -29.22 -15.83 25.89
CA LEU A 447 -30.28 -14.83 25.88
C LEU A 447 -31.62 -15.47 26.23
N ASP A 448 -32.38 -14.83 27.11
CA ASP A 448 -33.76 -15.22 27.41
C ASP A 448 -34.77 -14.49 26.53
N ASP A 449 -36.04 -14.88 26.63
CA ASP A 449 -37.12 -14.29 25.83
C ASP A 449 -37.29 -12.77 26.04
N ALA A 450 -36.90 -12.25 27.21
CA ALA A 450 -36.96 -10.83 27.49
C ALA A 450 -35.85 -10.09 26.74
N ALA A 451 -34.62 -10.58 26.80
CA ALA A 451 -33.48 -10.03 26.07
C ALA A 451 -33.70 -10.11 24.55
N LEU A 452 -34.19 -11.25 24.03
CA LEU A 452 -34.49 -11.41 22.60
C LEU A 452 -35.53 -10.39 22.11
N LYS A 453 -36.56 -10.07 22.91
CA LYS A 453 -37.56 -9.03 22.59
C LYS A 453 -37.01 -7.61 22.70
N ALA A 454 -35.96 -7.42 23.48
CA ALA A 454 -35.32 -6.12 23.67
C ALA A 454 -34.37 -5.75 22.51
N ILE A 455 -33.98 -6.70 21.67
CA ILE A 455 -33.09 -6.44 20.52
C ILE A 455 -33.64 -5.31 19.64
N ARG A 456 -32.82 -4.30 19.38
CA ARG A 456 -33.05 -3.20 18.45
C ARG A 456 -31.87 -3.11 17.49
N LEU A 457 -32.14 -3.30 16.21
CA LEU A 457 -31.10 -3.25 15.18
C LEU A 457 -30.92 -1.82 14.66
N PRO A 458 -29.68 -1.37 14.41
CA PRO A 458 -29.44 -0.14 13.66
C PRO A 458 -29.85 -0.36 12.19
N GLU A 459 -30.99 0.20 11.79
CA GLU A 459 -31.62 -0.03 10.47
C GLU A 459 -30.72 0.28 9.26
N ARG A 460 -29.69 1.12 9.46
CA ARG A 460 -28.72 1.45 8.40
C ARG A 460 -27.66 0.37 8.19
N GLU A 461 -27.40 -0.47 9.19
CA GLU A 461 -26.29 -1.43 9.19
C GLU A 461 -26.79 -2.88 9.20
N LEU A 462 -27.85 -3.17 9.96
CA LEU A 462 -28.42 -4.50 10.11
C LEU A 462 -29.91 -4.48 9.76
N SER A 463 -30.32 -5.37 8.87
CA SER A 463 -31.70 -5.47 8.38
C SER A 463 -32.54 -6.46 9.18
N GLN A 464 -31.94 -7.57 9.63
CA GLN A 464 -32.64 -8.70 10.25
C GLN A 464 -31.73 -9.42 11.24
N TRP A 465 -32.34 -10.09 12.21
CA TRP A 465 -31.68 -11.06 13.09
C TRP A 465 -32.53 -12.33 13.16
N ARG A 466 -31.91 -13.49 13.42
CA ARG A 466 -32.59 -14.75 13.73
C ARG A 466 -31.77 -15.61 14.68
N LEU A 467 -32.44 -16.55 15.34
CA LEU A 467 -31.80 -17.69 15.96
C LEU A 467 -31.71 -18.81 14.91
N ALA A 468 -30.53 -19.40 14.75
CA ALA A 468 -30.27 -20.50 13.83
C ALA A 468 -29.76 -21.72 14.59
N ASP A 469 -30.26 -22.90 14.24
CA ASP A 469 -29.67 -24.13 14.75
C ASP A 469 -28.23 -24.28 14.21
N PRO A 470 -27.28 -24.84 14.97
CA PRO A 470 -25.89 -25.00 14.51
C PRO A 470 -25.76 -25.71 13.15
N GLU A 471 -26.66 -26.66 12.86
CA GLU A 471 -26.70 -27.39 11.58
C GLU A 471 -27.14 -26.52 10.39
N GLU A 472 -27.90 -25.45 10.63
CA GLU A 472 -28.37 -24.54 9.58
C GLU A 472 -27.29 -23.52 9.16
N LEU A 473 -26.24 -23.34 9.95
CA LEU A 473 -25.26 -22.27 9.76
C LEU A 473 -24.55 -22.36 8.41
N HIS A 474 -24.36 -23.56 7.87
CA HIS A 474 -23.72 -23.77 6.56
C HIS A 474 -24.51 -23.12 5.41
N GLY A 475 -25.84 -23.01 5.54
CA GLY A 475 -26.68 -22.33 4.55
C GLY A 475 -26.87 -20.83 4.78
N LEU A 476 -26.34 -20.30 5.89
CA LEU A 476 -26.56 -18.90 6.31
C LEU A 476 -25.27 -18.08 6.30
N LEU A 477 -24.18 -18.63 6.83
CA LEU A 477 -22.90 -17.94 6.99
C LEU A 477 -21.98 -18.21 5.79
N MET A 478 -20.95 -17.37 5.62
CA MET A 478 -19.84 -17.70 4.72
C MET A 478 -19.14 -18.97 5.20
N GLU A 479 -18.67 -19.81 4.27
CA GLU A 479 -18.06 -21.12 4.54
C GLU A 479 -17.00 -21.07 5.65
N ARG A 480 -16.09 -20.08 5.62
CA ARG A 480 -15.04 -19.91 6.63
C ARG A 480 -15.52 -19.56 8.05
N LEU A 481 -16.73 -19.00 8.19
CA LEU A 481 -17.28 -18.61 9.50
C LEU A 481 -17.91 -19.79 10.23
N VAL A 482 -18.38 -20.80 9.48
CA VAL A 482 -19.08 -21.96 10.04
C VAL A 482 -18.15 -22.77 10.96
N PRO A 483 -16.93 -23.16 10.54
CA PRO A 483 -15.98 -23.83 11.42
C PRO A 483 -15.66 -23.03 12.68
N ARG A 484 -15.53 -21.69 12.56
CA ARG A 484 -15.25 -20.81 13.71
C ARG A 484 -16.34 -20.91 14.76
N VAL A 485 -17.60 -20.81 14.34
CA VAL A 485 -18.75 -20.88 15.25
C VAL A 485 -18.84 -22.24 15.91
N HIS A 486 -18.69 -23.33 15.17
CA HIS A 486 -18.69 -24.68 15.74
C HIS A 486 -17.57 -24.88 16.75
N ALA A 487 -16.36 -24.43 16.44
CA ALA A 487 -15.23 -24.51 17.36
C ALA A 487 -15.47 -23.71 18.65
N CYS A 488 -16.07 -22.52 18.55
CA CYS A 488 -16.43 -21.70 19.70
C CYS A 488 -17.55 -22.32 20.56
N LEU A 489 -18.58 -22.93 19.92
CA LEU A 489 -19.63 -23.66 20.64
C LEU A 489 -19.05 -24.87 21.40
N ALA A 490 -18.13 -25.62 20.77
CA ALA A 490 -17.44 -26.73 21.43
C ALA A 490 -16.59 -26.25 22.61
N ALA A 491 -15.82 -25.16 22.44
CA ALA A 491 -15.02 -24.57 23.51
C ALA A 491 -15.88 -24.10 24.70
N ARG A 492 -17.05 -23.50 24.40
CA ARG A 492 -18.03 -23.07 25.41
C ARG A 492 -18.56 -24.24 26.24
N GLY A 493 -18.82 -25.40 25.62
CA GLY A 493 -19.33 -26.59 26.30
C GLY A 493 -18.28 -27.36 27.11
N ALA A 494 -17.02 -27.37 26.64
CA ALA A 494 -15.94 -28.16 27.25
C ALA A 494 -15.27 -27.49 28.47
N GLY A 495 -15.44 -26.18 28.65
CA GLY A 495 -14.81 -25.43 29.76
C GLY A 495 -13.27 -25.31 29.64
N GLY A 496 -12.70 -25.61 28.48
CA GLY A 496 -11.25 -25.77 28.23
C GLY A 496 -10.44 -24.48 27.99
N GLY A 497 -11.02 -23.30 28.22
CA GLY A 497 -10.37 -22.01 27.94
C GLY A 497 -10.44 -21.59 26.46
N ALA A 498 -9.87 -20.44 26.13
CA ALA A 498 -9.88 -19.89 24.78
C ALA A 498 -9.04 -20.76 23.82
N ILE A 499 -9.53 -20.98 22.61
CA ILE A 499 -8.82 -21.76 21.57
C ILE A 499 -8.20 -20.87 20.50
N GLU A 500 -7.06 -21.28 19.99
CA GLU A 500 -6.46 -20.69 18.80
C GLU A 500 -7.11 -21.28 17.54
N LEU A 501 -7.52 -20.40 16.64
CA LEU A 501 -8.06 -20.75 15.33
C LEU A 501 -7.21 -20.11 14.23
N VAL A 502 -7.21 -20.75 13.07
CA VAL A 502 -6.64 -20.25 11.83
C VAL A 502 -7.69 -20.44 10.74
N ASN A 503 -8.08 -19.36 10.06
CA ASN A 503 -9.17 -19.37 9.07
C ASN A 503 -10.45 -20.07 9.58
N GLY A 504 -10.76 -19.89 10.87
CA GLY A 504 -11.93 -20.46 11.54
C GLY A 504 -11.78 -21.91 11.99
N ARG A 505 -10.70 -22.59 11.61
CA ARG A 505 -10.42 -23.97 12.02
C ARG A 505 -9.41 -23.99 13.16
N PRO A 506 -9.54 -24.89 14.13
CA PRO A 506 -8.59 -24.91 15.24
C PRO A 506 -7.17 -25.28 14.84
N ALA A 507 -6.20 -24.56 15.40
CA ALA A 507 -4.79 -24.90 15.23
C ALA A 507 -4.42 -26.11 16.12
N ALA A 508 -3.66 -27.04 15.55
CA ALA A 508 -3.01 -28.14 16.26
C ALA A 508 -1.76 -28.55 15.48
N GLU A 509 -0.79 -29.15 16.18
CA GLU A 509 0.49 -29.56 15.58
C GLU A 509 0.46 -31.04 15.14
N GLY A 510 -0.50 -31.83 15.64
CA GLY A 510 -0.77 -33.20 15.20
C GLY A 510 -2.25 -33.55 15.23
N ALA A 511 -2.63 -34.62 14.53
CA ALA A 511 -3.99 -35.12 14.45
C ALA A 511 -4.05 -36.65 14.42
N VAL A 512 -4.97 -37.25 15.20
CA VAL A 512 -5.15 -38.71 15.27
C VAL A 512 -6.63 -39.10 15.27
N ALA A 513 -6.92 -40.36 14.92
CA ALA A 513 -8.28 -40.86 14.77
C ALA A 513 -8.60 -42.11 15.61
N ILE A 514 -9.70 -42.06 16.36
CA ILE A 514 -10.40 -43.22 16.91
C ILE A 514 -11.23 -43.85 15.79
N VAL A 515 -10.61 -44.76 15.04
CA VAL A 515 -11.30 -45.58 14.04
C VAL A 515 -11.94 -46.77 14.76
N HIS A 516 -13.27 -46.90 14.67
CA HIS A 516 -14.00 -47.93 15.41
C HIS A 516 -14.96 -48.73 14.53
N HIS A 517 -15.09 -50.02 14.81
CA HIS A 517 -16.06 -50.86 14.12
C HIS A 517 -17.47 -50.61 14.67
N PRO A 518 -18.46 -50.21 13.85
CA PRO A 518 -19.77 -49.75 14.35
C PRO A 518 -20.56 -50.85 15.08
N ARG A 519 -20.37 -52.13 14.69
CA ARG A 519 -21.02 -53.29 15.34
C ARG A 519 -20.24 -53.90 16.51
N SER A 520 -18.98 -54.29 16.32
CA SER A 520 -18.18 -54.92 17.38
C SER A 520 -17.61 -53.93 18.40
N GLY A 521 -17.50 -52.64 18.05
CA GLY A 521 -16.87 -51.62 18.89
C GLY A 521 -15.34 -51.70 18.94
N GLU A 522 -14.73 -52.59 18.16
CA GLU A 522 -13.26 -52.73 18.10
C GLU A 522 -12.61 -51.47 17.55
N LEU A 523 -11.46 -51.09 18.12
CA LEU A 523 -10.70 -49.91 17.75
C LEU A 523 -9.49 -50.31 16.91
N LEU A 524 -9.22 -49.57 15.84
CA LEU A 524 -7.98 -49.72 15.09
C LEU A 524 -6.83 -49.06 15.86
N LEU A 525 -5.80 -49.84 16.15
CA LEU A 525 -4.54 -49.36 16.70
C LEU A 525 -3.41 -49.70 15.72
N HIS A 526 -2.45 -48.78 15.57
CA HIS A 526 -1.14 -49.09 14.96
C HIS A 526 -0.10 -49.29 16.05
N GLU A 527 0.92 -50.11 15.82
CA GLU A 527 2.12 -50.16 16.66
C GLU A 527 3.24 -49.32 16.03
N ARG A 528 3.73 -48.33 16.78
CA ARG A 528 4.75 -47.38 16.32
C ARG A 528 6.11 -48.05 16.17
N ASP A 529 6.88 -47.63 15.18
CA ASP A 529 8.24 -48.11 14.95
C ASP A 529 9.22 -47.69 16.06
N ASP A 530 10.31 -48.43 16.20
CA ASP A 530 11.38 -48.12 17.17
C ASP A 530 12.08 -46.78 16.86
N ALA A 531 12.04 -46.35 15.59
CA ALA A 531 12.62 -45.10 15.14
C ALA A 531 11.67 -43.90 15.34
N ALA A 532 10.45 -44.11 15.83
CA ALA A 532 9.50 -43.03 16.06
C ALA A 532 10.07 -42.01 17.07
N PRO A 533 10.04 -40.70 16.75
CA PRO A 533 10.67 -39.67 17.58
C PRO A 533 10.03 -39.54 18.98
N CYS A 534 8.75 -39.91 19.09
CA CYS A 534 8.03 -40.01 20.35
C CYS A 534 7.26 -41.34 20.43
N TRP A 535 7.17 -41.87 21.65
CA TRP A 535 6.47 -43.12 21.97
C TRP A 535 6.85 -44.33 21.09
N PRO A 536 8.15 -44.66 20.90
CA PRO A 536 8.56 -45.81 20.08
C PRO A 536 8.08 -47.13 20.68
N GLY A 537 7.53 -48.03 19.84
CA GLY A 537 6.98 -49.32 20.27
C GLY A 537 5.66 -49.26 21.06
N TYR A 538 5.03 -48.08 21.16
CA TYR A 538 3.70 -47.94 21.74
C TYR A 538 2.62 -48.21 20.68
N TRP A 539 1.46 -48.67 21.14
CA TRP A 539 0.26 -48.75 20.33
C TRP A 539 -0.47 -47.42 20.36
N SER A 540 -0.76 -46.84 19.20
CA SER A 540 -1.40 -45.53 19.09
C SER A 540 -2.62 -45.59 18.19
N LEU A 541 -3.40 -44.52 18.24
CA LEU A 541 -4.38 -44.21 17.21
C LEU A 541 -3.65 -43.81 15.92
N PRO A 542 -4.16 -44.22 14.74
CA PRO A 542 -3.59 -43.78 13.47
C PRO A 542 -3.69 -42.25 13.29
N GLY A 543 -2.67 -41.66 12.70
CA GLY A 543 -2.53 -40.22 12.54
C GLY A 543 -1.09 -39.71 12.72
N GLY A 544 -0.87 -38.44 12.38
CA GLY A 544 0.46 -37.84 12.33
C GLY A 544 0.47 -36.32 12.46
N ASP A 545 1.54 -35.72 11.93
CA ASP A 545 1.80 -34.29 12.04
C ASP A 545 0.91 -33.49 11.08
N VAL A 546 0.53 -32.28 11.48
CA VAL A 546 -0.15 -31.33 10.60
C VAL A 546 0.90 -30.58 9.78
N GLU A 547 0.85 -30.71 8.46
CA GLU A 547 1.84 -30.08 7.58
C GLU A 547 1.60 -28.56 7.40
N PRO A 548 2.62 -27.77 6.99
CA PRO A 548 2.45 -26.34 6.74
C PRO A 548 1.35 -26.04 5.72
N GLY A 549 0.29 -25.35 6.17
CA GLY A 549 -0.85 -24.97 5.34
C GLY A 549 -2.01 -25.98 5.36
N GLU A 550 -1.81 -27.14 5.97
CA GLU A 550 -2.81 -28.17 6.21
C GLU A 550 -3.60 -27.90 7.50
N PHE A 551 -4.86 -28.32 7.55
CA PHE A 551 -5.65 -28.33 8.78
C PHE A 551 -5.67 -29.70 9.46
N PRO A 552 -5.91 -29.80 10.79
CA PRO A 552 -5.86 -31.08 11.50
C PRO A 552 -6.84 -32.15 10.96
N ASP A 553 -7.98 -31.74 10.40
CA ASP A 553 -8.96 -32.64 9.77
C ASP A 553 -8.49 -33.16 8.39
N GLU A 554 -7.66 -32.40 7.70
CA GLU A 554 -7.01 -32.80 6.44
C GLU A 554 -5.84 -33.75 6.74
N ALA A 555 -5.01 -33.39 7.72
CA ALA A 555 -3.89 -34.20 8.19
C ALA A 555 -4.36 -35.59 8.60
N VAL A 556 -5.37 -35.71 9.47
CA VAL A 556 -5.83 -37.04 9.90
C VAL A 556 -6.37 -37.89 8.73
N ARG A 557 -6.96 -37.27 7.70
CA ARG A 557 -7.44 -38.00 6.52
C ARG A 557 -6.30 -38.48 5.63
N ARG A 558 -5.29 -37.63 5.42
CA ARG A 558 -4.06 -38.01 4.70
C ARG A 558 -3.37 -39.16 5.42
N GLU A 559 -3.16 -39.01 6.72
CA GLU A 559 -2.49 -40.00 7.57
C GLU A 559 -3.24 -41.33 7.62
N LEU A 560 -4.58 -41.33 7.68
CA LEU A 560 -5.36 -42.58 7.62
C LEU A 560 -5.16 -43.34 6.29
N VAL A 561 -5.00 -42.61 5.18
CA VAL A 561 -4.69 -43.22 3.89
C VAL A 561 -3.24 -43.74 3.88
N GLU A 562 -2.30 -42.94 4.38
CA GLU A 562 -0.87 -43.27 4.39
C GLU A 562 -0.55 -44.44 5.33
N GLU A 563 -1.04 -44.42 6.57
CA GLU A 563 -0.71 -45.43 7.57
C GLU A 563 -1.53 -46.72 7.46
N ALA A 564 -2.80 -46.62 7.03
CA ALA A 564 -3.76 -47.72 7.10
C ALA A 564 -4.48 -48.04 5.77
N GLY A 565 -4.19 -47.30 4.68
CA GLY A 565 -4.90 -47.46 3.41
C GLY A 565 -6.39 -47.09 3.47
N LEU A 566 -6.81 -46.34 4.49
CA LEU A 566 -8.22 -46.08 4.77
C LEU A 566 -8.72 -44.85 4.01
N HIS A 567 -9.39 -45.11 2.89
CA HIS A 567 -10.13 -44.09 2.14
C HIS A 567 -11.55 -43.93 2.72
N THR A 568 -11.76 -42.94 3.58
CA THR A 568 -13.07 -42.75 4.22
C THR A 568 -13.88 -41.64 3.56
N PRO A 569 -15.11 -41.94 3.07
CA PRO A 569 -15.99 -40.92 2.47
C PRO A 569 -16.70 -40.07 3.53
N THR A 570 -16.70 -40.49 4.79
CA THR A 570 -17.35 -39.82 5.92
C THR A 570 -16.39 -38.84 6.59
N ASN A 571 -16.88 -37.65 6.96
CA ASN A 571 -16.11 -36.71 7.77
C ASN A 571 -15.82 -37.30 9.15
N ALA A 572 -14.59 -37.14 9.64
CA ALA A 572 -14.21 -37.55 10.98
C ALA A 572 -14.77 -36.57 12.01
N ASP A 573 -15.43 -37.08 13.04
CA ASP A 573 -16.05 -36.25 14.09
C ASP A 573 -14.97 -35.79 15.07
N PHE A 574 -14.87 -34.48 15.32
CA PHE A 574 -13.94 -33.95 16.33
C PHE A 574 -14.34 -34.44 17.73
N VAL A 575 -13.41 -35.04 18.46
CA VAL A 575 -13.62 -35.54 19.83
C VAL A 575 -13.14 -34.50 20.85
N GLU A 576 -11.84 -34.25 20.88
CA GLU A 576 -11.22 -33.28 21.78
C GLU A 576 -9.79 -32.92 21.32
N ARG A 577 -9.18 -31.95 22.01
CA ARG A 577 -7.74 -31.67 21.91
C ARG A 577 -7.05 -32.01 23.21
N ILE A 578 -5.85 -32.56 23.10
CA ILE A 578 -5.06 -32.96 24.24
C ILE A 578 -3.58 -32.67 23.99
N TRP A 579 -2.89 -32.20 25.02
CA TRP A 579 -1.45 -32.03 24.99
C TRP A 579 -0.76 -33.36 25.30
N ASP A 580 0.14 -33.78 24.42
CA ASP A 580 1.10 -34.83 24.72
C ASP A 580 2.26 -34.25 25.54
N ARG A 581 2.00 -33.95 26.81
CA ARG A 581 2.97 -33.26 27.69
C ARG A 581 4.23 -34.08 27.97
N ASP A 582 4.09 -35.40 27.95
CA ASP A 582 5.14 -36.33 28.36
C ASP A 582 5.93 -36.91 27.16
N GLY A 583 5.47 -36.68 25.93
CA GLY A 583 6.12 -37.11 24.70
C GLY A 583 6.56 -35.94 23.82
N SER A 584 5.80 -35.69 22.75
CA SER A 584 6.10 -34.69 21.72
C SER A 584 6.01 -33.24 22.19
N GLY A 585 5.34 -32.98 23.31
CA GLY A 585 5.06 -31.62 23.79
C GLY A 585 4.07 -30.86 22.91
N ARG A 586 3.38 -31.54 21.99
CA ARG A 586 2.48 -30.96 20.97
C ARG A 586 1.01 -31.06 21.35
N LEU A 587 0.21 -30.15 20.82
CA LEU A 587 -1.25 -30.16 20.87
C LEU A 587 -1.80 -31.05 19.76
N ILE A 588 -2.49 -32.12 20.17
CA ILE A 588 -3.03 -33.15 19.26
C ILE A 588 -4.55 -33.01 19.18
N SER A 589 -5.09 -32.94 17.96
CA SER A 589 -6.54 -33.04 17.72
C SER A 589 -6.94 -34.51 17.54
N VAL A 590 -7.92 -34.96 18.32
CA VAL A 590 -8.43 -36.34 18.24
C VAL A 590 -9.78 -36.32 17.54
N TYR A 591 -9.91 -37.15 16.52
CA TYR A 591 -11.14 -37.36 15.76
C TYR A 591 -11.68 -38.78 15.98
N ALA A 592 -12.92 -39.05 15.60
CA ALA A 592 -13.52 -40.38 15.61
C ALA A 592 -14.28 -40.64 14.31
N LEU A 593 -14.18 -41.87 13.80
CA LEU A 593 -14.92 -42.27 12.61
C LEU A 593 -15.23 -43.77 12.61
N PRO A 594 -16.36 -44.19 12.01
CA PRO A 594 -16.71 -45.60 11.88
C PRO A 594 -15.97 -46.27 10.71
N TYR A 595 -15.60 -47.54 10.88
CA TYR A 595 -15.05 -48.41 9.84
C TYR A 595 -15.68 -49.81 9.93
N ASP A 596 -16.47 -50.21 8.91
CA ASP A 596 -17.17 -51.51 8.86
C ASP A 596 -16.49 -52.52 7.92
N GLY A 597 -15.24 -52.24 7.51
CA GLY A 597 -14.42 -53.15 6.71
C GLY A 597 -13.68 -54.18 7.56
N THR A 598 -13.02 -55.13 6.91
CA THR A 598 -12.28 -56.21 7.60
C THR A 598 -10.79 -55.88 7.76
N PRO A 599 -10.09 -56.43 8.77
CA PRO A 599 -8.66 -56.19 8.95
C PRO A 599 -7.79 -56.46 7.72
N GLU A 600 -8.22 -57.37 6.85
CA GLU A 600 -7.51 -57.74 5.62
C GLU A 600 -7.57 -56.65 4.53
N GLU A 601 -8.50 -55.71 4.62
CA GLU A 601 -8.61 -54.56 3.70
C GLU A 601 -7.67 -53.41 4.10
N LEU A 602 -7.12 -53.44 5.31
CA LEU A 602 -6.17 -52.45 5.80
C LEU A 602 -4.79 -52.70 5.20
N THR A 603 -4.14 -51.63 4.74
CA THR A 603 -2.76 -51.69 4.24
C THR A 603 -1.85 -50.98 5.23
N LEU A 604 -0.88 -51.71 5.79
CA LEU A 604 0.16 -51.13 6.64
C LEU A 604 1.11 -50.30 5.76
N GLY A 605 1.04 -48.97 5.86
CA GLY A 605 1.97 -48.07 5.19
C GLY A 605 3.13 -47.60 6.08
N GLU A 606 2.85 -47.39 7.37
CA GLU A 606 3.84 -46.98 8.38
C GLU A 606 3.60 -47.71 9.71
N GLY A 607 4.66 -47.91 10.51
CA GLY A 607 4.60 -48.67 11.76
C GLY A 607 4.81 -50.18 11.55
N ARG A 608 4.69 -50.93 12.64
CA ARG A 608 4.99 -52.38 12.66
C ARG A 608 3.82 -53.25 12.28
N GLN A 609 2.62 -52.87 12.71
CA GLN A 609 1.39 -53.63 12.50
C GLN A 609 0.15 -52.82 12.86
N LEU A 610 -0.96 -53.17 12.22
CA LEU A 610 -2.32 -52.68 12.50
C LEU A 610 -3.14 -53.78 13.17
N ARG A 611 -3.98 -53.43 14.14
CA ARG A 611 -4.93 -54.36 14.76
C ARG A 611 -6.24 -53.70 15.12
N LEU A 612 -7.35 -54.41 14.85
CA LEU A 612 -8.62 -54.16 15.50
C LEU A 612 -8.62 -54.80 16.89
N VAL A 613 -8.87 -53.99 17.92
CA VAL A 613 -8.77 -54.39 19.33
C VAL A 613 -10.07 -54.08 20.05
N ALA A 614 -10.66 -55.10 20.67
CA ALA A 614 -11.85 -54.92 21.51
C ALA A 614 -11.55 -53.98 22.71
N PRO A 615 -12.44 -53.05 23.06
CA PRO A 615 -12.22 -52.09 24.16
C PRO A 615 -11.80 -52.74 25.49
N GLU A 616 -12.32 -53.92 25.80
CA GLU A 616 -12.03 -54.67 27.03
C GLU A 616 -10.60 -55.24 27.08
N LYS A 617 -9.89 -55.25 25.94
CA LYS A 617 -8.52 -55.77 25.82
C LYS A 617 -7.47 -54.66 25.78
N LEU A 618 -7.86 -53.37 25.79
CA LEU A 618 -6.93 -52.25 25.67
C LEU A 618 -5.86 -52.20 26.76
N ASP A 619 -6.14 -52.73 27.96
CA ASP A 619 -5.16 -52.80 29.06
C ASP A 619 -3.96 -53.71 28.76
N GLY A 620 -4.08 -54.60 27.77
CA GLY A 620 -2.97 -55.42 27.27
C GLY A 620 -2.04 -54.71 26.31
N TYR A 621 -2.37 -53.48 25.88
CA TYR A 621 -1.62 -52.71 24.89
C TYR A 621 -0.99 -51.48 25.56
N ARG A 622 0.29 -51.23 25.26
CA ARG A 622 1.00 -50.03 25.76
C ARG A 622 0.59 -48.82 24.94
N ILE A 623 -0.46 -48.12 25.35
CA ILE A 623 -0.98 -46.92 24.68
C ILE A 623 -0.45 -45.66 25.38
N PRO A 624 -0.08 -44.59 24.65
CA PRO A 624 0.32 -43.33 25.28
C PRO A 624 -0.74 -42.86 26.27
N PRO A 625 -0.37 -42.51 27.52
CA PRO A 625 -1.36 -42.24 28.59
C PRO A 625 -2.38 -41.16 28.23
N PHE A 626 -1.95 -40.13 27.49
CA PHE A 626 -2.83 -39.05 27.05
C PHE A 626 -3.90 -39.55 26.07
N LEU A 627 -3.52 -40.35 25.05
CA LEU A 627 -4.48 -40.96 24.12
C LEU A 627 -5.37 -41.96 24.83
N ARG A 628 -4.82 -42.77 25.75
CA ARG A 628 -5.64 -43.71 26.52
C ARG A 628 -6.75 -43.00 27.29
N ALA A 629 -6.42 -41.87 27.92
CA ALA A 629 -7.40 -41.07 28.64
C ALA A 629 -8.52 -40.52 27.74
N VAL A 630 -8.19 -40.10 26.50
CA VAL A 630 -9.19 -39.66 25.50
C VAL A 630 -10.09 -40.82 25.08
N VAL A 631 -9.50 -41.98 24.76
CA VAL A 631 -10.25 -43.18 24.35
C VAL A 631 -11.20 -43.63 25.46
N ASP A 632 -10.76 -43.66 26.71
CA ASP A 632 -11.60 -44.06 27.85
C ASP A 632 -12.79 -43.09 28.04
N ARG A 633 -12.56 -41.78 27.93
CA ARG A 633 -13.64 -40.77 27.97
C ARG A 633 -14.63 -40.94 26.82
N TRP A 634 -14.12 -41.13 25.61
CA TRP A 634 -14.95 -41.31 24.43
C TRP A 634 -15.81 -42.58 24.53
N LEU A 635 -15.23 -43.70 24.98
CA LEU A 635 -15.97 -44.95 25.24
C LEU A 635 -17.03 -44.77 26.34
N ALA A 636 -16.71 -44.06 27.42
CA ALA A 636 -17.66 -43.79 28.51
C ALA A 636 -18.87 -42.98 28.03
N ASN A 637 -18.65 -41.96 27.20
CA ASN A 637 -19.72 -41.12 26.64
C ASN A 637 -20.65 -41.91 25.70
N ARG A 638 -20.14 -42.90 24.98
CA ARG A 638 -20.95 -43.77 24.11
C ARG A 638 -21.82 -44.78 24.87
N ARG A 639 -21.44 -45.13 26.10
CA ARG A 639 -22.17 -46.09 26.95
C ARG A 639 -23.37 -45.46 27.67
N GLN A 640 -23.55 -44.13 27.63
CA GLN A 640 -24.77 -43.46 28.10
C GLN A 640 -25.79 -43.33 26.95
N PRO A 641 -26.89 -44.10 26.93
CA PRO A 641 -27.91 -43.94 25.92
C PRO A 641 -28.85 -42.82 26.38
N GLY A 642 -28.74 -41.63 25.77
CA GLY A 642 -29.78 -40.62 25.92
C GLY A 642 -29.36 -39.17 25.74
N THR A 643 -29.04 -38.75 24.51
CA THR A 643 -29.34 -37.39 23.98
C THR A 643 -29.14 -37.40 22.45
N ALA A 644 -29.98 -38.12 21.71
CA ALA A 644 -30.15 -37.87 20.28
C ALA A 644 -31.47 -37.09 20.11
N ARG A 645 -31.37 -35.82 19.68
CA ARG A 645 -32.49 -34.93 19.39
C ARG A 645 -33.30 -35.52 18.22
N SER A 646 -34.59 -35.77 18.44
CA SER A 646 -35.51 -36.23 17.41
C SER A 646 -35.88 -35.08 16.47
N SER A 647 -35.56 -35.23 15.19
CA SER A 647 -36.05 -34.36 14.11
C SER A 647 -37.51 -34.67 13.80
N THR A 648 -38.44 -33.95 14.46
CA THR A 648 -39.84 -33.89 14.03
C THR A 648 -40.03 -32.68 13.13
N SER A 649 -40.21 -32.93 11.83
CA SER A 649 -40.60 -31.96 10.82
C SER A 649 -41.98 -31.36 11.15
N GLY A 650 -42.00 -30.12 11.65
CA GLY A 650 -43.22 -29.34 11.89
C GLY A 650 -43.22 -28.08 11.02
N SER A 651 -44.05 -28.09 9.96
CA SER A 651 -44.33 -26.94 9.11
C SER A 651 -44.92 -25.78 9.95
N GLY A 652 -44.25 -24.62 9.99
CA GLY A 652 -44.64 -23.44 10.75
C GLY A 652 -44.64 -22.15 9.92
N ALA A 653 -45.78 -21.87 9.31
CA ALA A 653 -46.34 -20.59 8.83
C ALA A 653 -45.46 -19.32 8.78
N PHE A 654 -45.31 -18.78 7.56
CA PHE A 654 -44.99 -17.38 7.28
C PHE A 654 -46.04 -16.44 7.93
N ARG A 655 -45.58 -15.43 8.69
CA ARG A 655 -46.38 -14.25 9.07
C ARG A 655 -45.78 -13.00 8.41
N THR A 656 -46.48 -12.46 7.43
CA THR A 656 -46.31 -11.08 6.95
C THR A 656 -47.20 -10.14 7.78
N PRO A 657 -46.75 -8.92 8.13
CA PRO A 657 -47.63 -7.93 8.75
C PRO A 657 -48.51 -7.26 7.68
N SER A 658 -49.81 -7.24 7.94
CA SER A 658 -50.85 -6.64 7.11
C SER A 658 -50.82 -5.10 7.16
N ALA A 659 -50.83 -4.46 6.00
CA ALA A 659 -51.04 -3.02 5.84
C ALA A 659 -52.52 -2.67 6.05
N LYS A 660 -52.81 -1.68 6.90
CA LYS A 660 -54.14 -1.08 7.06
C LYS A 660 -54.43 -0.12 5.91
N PRO A 661 -55.67 -0.07 5.37
CA PRO A 661 -56.07 0.93 4.41
C PRO A 661 -56.54 2.22 5.11
N SER A 662 -56.23 3.34 4.46
CA SER A 662 -56.75 4.68 4.70
C SER A 662 -58.27 4.75 4.57
N GLY A 663 -58.92 5.46 5.49
CA GLY A 663 -60.34 5.83 5.42
C GLY A 663 -60.61 7.11 6.21
N THR A 664 -60.72 8.21 5.46
CA THR A 664 -61.49 9.45 5.69
C THR A 664 -62.19 9.69 7.04
N GLY A 665 -61.92 10.86 7.61
CA GLY A 665 -62.65 11.49 8.72
C GLY A 665 -61.92 12.72 9.22
#